data_AF-A0A0Q8VUQ6-F1
#
_entry.id   AF-A0A0Q8VUQ6-F1
#
_cell.length_a   1.000
_cell.length_b   1.000
_cell.length_c   1.000
_cell.angle_alpha   90.00
_cell.angle_beta   90.00
_cell.angle_gamma   90.00
#
_symmetry.space_group_name_H-M   'P 1'
#
loop_
_entity.id
_entity.type
_entity.pdbx_description
1 polymer ?
#
loop_
_entity_poly.entity_id
_entity_poly.type
_entity_poly.pdbx_seq_one_letter_code
_entity_poly.pdbx_strand_id
1 'polypeptide(L)'
;MRIAPSPTPDESAVPSPETPEAERADPATGRVPEPAGNGTESGTRTGTGTNTGTDSGSGTGDARTFDRALVVVHGMGDAYRSQILLEWAEPLLARMDWLARDKVIGADDRHGVSIEDSDLSGEVPMVTATVRYPGPRAQASGEASDAADDVVLKIAILEARWSESFLPMSRGQVFQWAVVFMWRTIWRVLDLFLGTMVLVPWYTLLRHWTKPAGEPRELPKLVDLAIDVVRLVVCTIAFAVTWVFLVLLAAVLTPILPLISPLLLIPWFKNVAQGVIDGIIESIGDVAVWKEKPLRASAMRLVVRTALERAKELVGDGDVHLFAHSQGAAVATYALFEELVPSTYNVSRLTTVGAAVVLLGRDRWQGRSDEYRPVDTWLERNKAAGAGREVAWVNHWAIWDPFSAGPIADTAPGRRERWRNAYFPGGSTTKGPEEHAVHNTSQPFLDHSVYFENTIQVVEPTARHLLGPGFPDAPAAVAYVENRLSVIDKKSLGINMLAAVVIAAILPGLPGVYAAFATLASWVAGAIGFMIGVFPGGQDVAEAVPAAIASASFVTDPNGLNPWSWLLASVFTLAVLIWLNQRLATVTRRSREWDRCPIEPRHWLVLSSIPRAFYVAGAFVCVWFAIFAWARPSVGWLIVDAVLLAIVAIFVFVEPLYAPVPVVVAARVGDAEAGAPTIVAGSTPMKLRDAVRTEEFRNDLAARRRLLRPEGRRARLWAKWFHGWPESATATATAPGTATANE
;
A
#
# COMPACT_ATOMS: atom_id res chain seq x y z
N MET A 1 -11.34 -18.18 -17.41
CA MET A 1 -11.02 -16.87 -18.03
C MET A 1 -9.59 -16.52 -17.60
N ARG A 2 -8.66 -16.16 -18.52
CA ARG A 2 -7.29 -15.77 -18.13
C ARG A 2 -7.38 -14.45 -17.36
N ILE A 3 -7.00 -14.44 -16.08
CA ILE A 3 -6.75 -13.19 -15.36
C ILE A 3 -5.39 -12.69 -15.86
N ALA A 4 -5.40 -11.89 -16.93
CA ALA A 4 -4.21 -11.12 -17.27
C ALA A 4 -3.97 -10.14 -16.10
N PRO A 5 -2.72 -9.92 -15.67
CA PRO A 5 -2.44 -8.81 -14.76
C PRO A 5 -3.00 -7.53 -15.40
N SER A 6 -3.79 -6.78 -14.63
CA SER A 6 -4.51 -5.58 -15.06
C SER A 6 -3.68 -4.76 -16.08
N PRO A 7 -4.18 -4.53 -17.30
CA PRO A 7 -3.52 -3.63 -18.22
C PRO A 7 -3.56 -2.22 -17.62
N THR A 8 -2.38 -1.64 -17.38
CA THR A 8 -2.30 -0.18 -17.27
C THR A 8 -2.90 0.42 -18.55
N PRO A 9 -3.71 1.48 -18.48
CA PRO A 9 -4.37 2.02 -19.66
C PRO A 9 -3.32 2.41 -20.70
N ASP A 10 -3.36 1.76 -21.87
CA ASP A 10 -2.58 2.14 -23.03
C ASP A 10 -3.20 3.43 -23.60
N GLU A 11 -2.53 4.56 -23.39
CA GLU A 11 -2.78 5.83 -24.08
C GLU A 11 -2.33 5.69 -25.55
N SER A 12 -3.11 4.98 -26.37
CA SER A 12 -3.05 5.09 -27.84
C SER A 12 -4.29 4.47 -28.50
N ALA A 13 -5.48 4.91 -28.08
CA ALA A 13 -6.69 4.77 -28.89
C ALA A 13 -7.09 6.17 -29.38
N VAL A 14 -6.70 6.48 -30.62
CA VAL A 14 -7.25 7.63 -31.38
C VAL A 14 -8.74 7.33 -31.61
N PRO A 15 -9.68 8.17 -31.18
CA PRO A 15 -11.08 8.00 -31.56
C PRO A 15 -11.25 8.39 -33.03
N SER A 16 -11.89 7.51 -33.82
CA SER A 16 -12.39 7.85 -35.15
C SER A 16 -13.45 8.96 -35.06
N PRO A 17 -13.55 9.87 -36.03
CA PRO A 17 -14.50 10.99 -35.98
C PRO A 17 -15.92 10.51 -36.27
N GLU A 18 -16.85 10.78 -35.34
CA GLU A 18 -18.29 10.66 -35.57
C GLU A 18 -18.79 11.79 -36.46
N THR A 19 -19.69 11.44 -37.38
CA THR A 19 -20.40 12.35 -38.30
C THR A 19 -21.71 12.78 -37.61
N PRO A 20 -22.18 14.03 -37.76
CA PRO A 20 -23.27 14.56 -36.95
C PRO A 20 -24.64 14.23 -37.56
N GLU A 21 -25.59 13.80 -36.74
CA GLU A 21 -27.02 13.85 -37.07
C GLU A 21 -27.80 14.72 -36.09
N ALA A 22 -28.69 15.49 -36.70
CA ALA A 22 -29.33 16.67 -36.18
C ALA A 22 -30.64 16.37 -35.42
N GLU A 23 -30.82 17.12 -34.33
CA GLU A 23 -31.97 18.00 -34.10
C GLU A 23 -33.39 17.45 -34.30
N ARG A 24 -34.14 17.33 -33.20
CA ARG A 24 -35.54 17.77 -33.11
C ARG A 24 -35.97 18.02 -31.67
N ALA A 25 -36.27 19.27 -31.39
CA ALA A 25 -36.97 19.76 -30.20
C ALA A 25 -38.50 19.66 -30.38
N ASP A 26 -39.25 19.46 -29.30
CA ASP A 26 -40.28 20.42 -28.83
C ASP A 26 -40.90 19.96 -27.47
N PRO A 27 -41.58 20.85 -26.72
CA PRO A 27 -41.54 20.90 -25.26
C PRO A 27 -42.95 20.82 -24.63
N ALA A 28 -43.00 21.11 -23.33
CA ALA A 28 -44.16 21.58 -22.56
C ALA A 28 -45.19 20.54 -22.08
N THR A 29 -45.17 20.31 -20.77
CA THR A 29 -46.23 20.61 -19.76
C THR A 29 -45.86 19.81 -18.50
N GLY A 30 -45.77 20.32 -17.27
CA GLY A 30 -46.36 21.51 -16.66
C GLY A 30 -47.50 21.11 -15.72
N ARG A 31 -47.22 20.41 -14.60
CA ARG A 31 -48.01 20.48 -13.34
C ARG A 31 -47.45 19.61 -12.20
N VAL A 32 -47.27 20.27 -11.06
CA VAL A 32 -47.21 19.74 -9.68
C VAL A 32 -48.62 20.00 -9.10
N PRO A 33 -49.25 19.09 -8.31
CA PRO A 33 -49.04 19.12 -6.86
C PRO A 33 -49.12 17.77 -6.11
N GLU A 34 -48.28 17.66 -5.07
CA GLU A 34 -48.50 16.93 -3.80
C GLU A 34 -49.82 17.37 -3.08
N PRO A 35 -50.16 16.87 -1.89
CA PRO A 35 -50.04 15.54 -1.28
C PRO A 35 -51.38 15.12 -0.61
N ALA A 36 -51.49 13.90 -0.06
CA ALA A 36 -52.04 13.61 1.28
C ALA A 36 -52.51 12.15 1.43
N GLY A 37 -52.10 11.53 2.54
CA GLY A 37 -53.07 11.08 3.54
C GLY A 37 -53.47 9.60 3.54
N ASN A 38 -52.96 8.91 4.56
CA ASN A 38 -53.63 7.95 5.45
C ASN A 38 -54.49 6.83 4.83
N GLY A 39 -54.19 5.58 5.20
CA GLY A 39 -55.15 4.50 5.05
C GLY A 39 -54.60 3.14 5.45
N THR A 40 -54.88 2.79 6.69
CA THR A 40 -54.64 1.53 7.39
C THR A 40 -55.29 0.30 6.70
N GLU A 41 -54.82 -0.87 7.12
CA GLU A 41 -55.50 -2.19 7.16
C GLU A 41 -55.28 -3.22 6.03
N SER A 42 -54.61 -4.30 6.43
CA SER A 42 -55.11 -5.68 6.50
C SER A 42 -55.77 -6.26 5.24
N GLY A 43 -55.15 -7.30 4.68
CA GLY A 43 -55.79 -8.10 3.64
C GLY A 43 -54.96 -9.30 3.19
N THR A 44 -54.95 -10.34 4.02
CA THR A 44 -54.59 -11.72 3.63
C THR A 44 -55.35 -12.10 2.36
N ARG A 45 -54.64 -12.47 1.28
CA ARG A 45 -55.25 -13.27 0.21
C ARG A 45 -54.24 -14.23 -0.39
N THR A 46 -54.50 -15.49 -0.09
CA THR A 46 -54.10 -16.68 -0.82
C THR A 46 -54.50 -16.57 -2.30
N GLY A 47 -53.58 -16.92 -3.18
CA GLY A 47 -53.79 -16.97 -4.62
C GLY A 47 -52.79 -17.90 -5.28
N THR A 48 -53.14 -19.18 -5.29
CA THR A 48 -52.54 -20.25 -6.10
C THR A 48 -52.58 -19.87 -7.59
N GLY A 49 -51.41 -19.86 -8.22
CA GLY A 49 -51.25 -19.71 -9.66
C GLY A 49 -50.05 -20.52 -10.13
N THR A 50 -50.29 -21.81 -10.40
CA THR A 50 -49.39 -22.69 -11.14
C THR A 50 -49.16 -22.14 -12.54
N ASN A 51 -47.89 -21.90 -12.91
CA ASN A 51 -47.46 -22.06 -14.28
C ASN A 51 -46.10 -22.75 -14.34
N THR A 52 -46.13 -23.84 -15.07
CA THR A 52 -45.14 -24.87 -15.31
C THR A 52 -44.05 -24.41 -16.28
N GLY A 53 -42.80 -24.78 -15.95
CA GLY A 53 -41.91 -25.45 -16.90
C GLY A 53 -41.02 -24.57 -17.79
N THR A 54 -39.77 -24.39 -17.35
CA THR A 54 -38.62 -24.88 -18.13
C THR A 54 -37.53 -25.29 -17.15
N ASP A 55 -37.60 -26.56 -16.76
CA ASP A 55 -36.50 -27.32 -16.19
C ASP A 55 -35.40 -27.43 -17.25
N SER A 56 -34.23 -26.89 -16.92
CA SER A 56 -32.97 -27.29 -17.55
C SER A 56 -32.05 -27.80 -16.45
N GLY A 57 -32.17 -29.11 -16.21
CA GLY A 57 -31.02 -29.99 -16.03
C GLY A 57 -30.28 -29.88 -14.70
N SER A 58 -30.82 -30.58 -13.71
CA SER A 58 -30.16 -31.05 -12.50
C SER A 58 -28.78 -31.68 -12.76
N GLY A 59 -27.73 -31.01 -12.28
CA GLY A 59 -26.53 -31.65 -11.77
C GLY A 59 -26.59 -31.63 -10.24
N THR A 60 -27.25 -32.60 -9.63
CA THR A 60 -27.05 -32.90 -8.20
C THR A 60 -25.71 -33.60 -8.05
N GLY A 61 -24.69 -32.85 -7.62
CA GLY A 61 -23.35 -33.37 -7.31
C GLY A 61 -22.57 -32.32 -6.52
N ASP A 62 -22.38 -32.61 -5.23
CA ASP A 62 -21.76 -31.80 -4.16
C ASP A 62 -22.47 -30.50 -3.76
N ALA A 63 -23.06 -30.52 -2.56
CA ALA A 63 -23.35 -29.31 -1.80
C ALA A 63 -22.10 -28.42 -1.79
N ARG A 64 -22.26 -27.13 -2.12
CA ARG A 64 -21.18 -26.15 -2.32
C ARG A 64 -20.46 -25.79 -1.01
N THR A 65 -19.85 -26.77 -0.35
CA THR A 65 -18.97 -26.53 0.80
C THR A 65 -17.64 -26.01 0.27
N PHE A 66 -17.28 -24.81 0.70
CA PHE A 66 -15.97 -24.20 0.44
C PHE A 66 -14.96 -24.71 1.48
N ASP A 67 -13.71 -24.93 1.08
CA ASP A 67 -12.66 -25.32 2.03
C ASP A 67 -12.32 -24.16 2.96
N ARG A 68 -12.34 -22.93 2.44
CA ARG A 68 -12.09 -21.70 3.20
C ARG A 68 -12.96 -20.54 2.76
N ALA A 69 -13.23 -19.63 3.70
CA ALA A 69 -13.82 -18.34 3.43
C ALA A 69 -12.97 -17.19 3.99
N LEU A 70 -12.83 -16.11 3.22
CA LEU A 70 -12.21 -14.86 3.63
C LEU A 70 -13.29 -13.79 3.76
N VAL A 71 -13.49 -13.25 4.96
CA VAL A 71 -14.35 -12.09 5.18
C VAL A 71 -13.50 -10.83 5.21
N VAL A 72 -13.71 -9.93 4.25
CA VAL A 72 -13.00 -8.65 4.15
C VAL A 72 -13.86 -7.55 4.77
N VAL A 73 -13.35 -6.94 5.83
CA VAL A 73 -13.98 -5.83 6.56
C VAL A 73 -13.20 -4.56 6.32
N HIS A 74 -13.86 -3.48 5.90
CA HIS A 74 -13.18 -2.22 5.63
C HIS A 74 -13.91 -1.02 6.23
N GLY A 75 -13.13 -0.05 6.71
CA GLY A 75 -13.57 1.07 7.50
C GLY A 75 -13.98 2.36 6.77
N MET A 76 -14.69 2.32 5.63
CA MET A 76 -14.92 3.53 4.81
C MET A 76 -16.41 3.77 4.50
N GLY A 77 -16.86 5.01 4.75
CA GLY A 77 -18.28 5.39 4.83
C GLY A 77 -19.06 5.54 3.52
N ASP A 78 -18.41 5.52 2.36
CA ASP A 78 -19.10 5.48 1.05
C ASP A 78 -18.39 4.58 0.03
N ALA A 79 -17.86 3.44 0.49
CA ALA A 79 -17.40 2.44 -0.46
C ALA A 79 -18.58 1.98 -1.34
N TYR A 80 -18.41 2.06 -2.66
CA TYR A 80 -19.36 1.47 -3.59
C TYR A 80 -19.47 -0.03 -3.30
N ARG A 81 -20.67 -0.60 -3.52
CA ARG A 81 -20.88 -2.04 -3.31
C ARG A 81 -19.85 -2.83 -4.11
N SER A 82 -19.20 -3.81 -3.49
CA SER A 82 -18.12 -4.62 -4.07
C SER A 82 -16.80 -3.92 -4.35
N GLN A 83 -16.65 -2.63 -4.08
CA GLN A 83 -15.38 -1.95 -4.29
C GLN A 83 -14.28 -2.56 -3.41
N ILE A 84 -14.54 -2.68 -2.11
CA ILE A 84 -13.59 -3.25 -1.13
C ILE A 84 -13.30 -4.71 -1.48
N LEU A 85 -14.33 -5.44 -1.91
CA LEU A 85 -14.20 -6.82 -2.33
C LEU A 85 -13.20 -6.95 -3.47
N LEU A 86 -13.34 -6.15 -4.53
CA LEU A 86 -12.47 -6.20 -5.69
C LEU A 86 -11.06 -5.70 -5.37
N GLU A 87 -10.94 -4.61 -4.61
CA GLU A 87 -9.63 -4.05 -4.17
C GLU A 87 -8.75 -5.10 -3.47
N TRP A 88 -9.35 -6.05 -2.74
CA TRP A 88 -8.61 -7.12 -2.05
C TRP A 88 -8.63 -8.45 -2.80
N ALA A 89 -9.75 -8.87 -3.35
CA ALA A 89 -9.89 -10.17 -4.00
C ALA A 89 -9.03 -10.26 -5.26
N GLU A 90 -8.97 -9.21 -6.10
CA GLU A 90 -8.17 -9.23 -7.33
C GLU A 90 -6.67 -9.45 -7.08
N PRO A 91 -5.98 -8.64 -6.25
CA PRO A 91 -4.56 -8.87 -5.98
C PRO A 91 -4.30 -10.18 -5.24
N LEU A 92 -5.19 -10.61 -4.34
CA LEU A 92 -5.05 -11.90 -3.65
C LEU A 92 -5.15 -13.08 -4.62
N LEU A 93 -6.19 -13.12 -5.45
CA LEU A 93 -6.40 -14.18 -6.44
C LEU A 93 -5.32 -14.16 -7.52
N ALA A 94 -4.92 -12.98 -8.01
CA ALA A 94 -3.80 -12.84 -8.93
C ALA A 94 -2.50 -13.37 -8.32
N ARG A 95 -2.25 -13.08 -7.03
CA ARG A 95 -1.06 -13.59 -6.35
C ARG A 95 -1.15 -15.10 -6.11
N MET A 96 -2.32 -15.65 -5.80
CA MET A 96 -2.53 -17.10 -5.70
C MET A 96 -2.30 -17.82 -7.03
N ASP A 97 -2.80 -17.25 -8.14
CA ASP A 97 -2.58 -17.82 -9.49
C ASP A 97 -1.09 -17.86 -9.80
N TRP A 98 -0.38 -16.74 -9.58
CA TRP A 98 1.06 -16.67 -9.77
C TRP A 98 1.83 -17.63 -8.84
N LEU A 99 1.43 -17.74 -7.56
CA LEU A 99 2.05 -18.66 -6.62
C LEU A 99 1.88 -20.12 -7.06
N ALA A 100 0.66 -20.51 -7.44
CA ALA A 100 0.31 -21.88 -7.80
C ALA A 100 0.82 -22.30 -9.18
N ARG A 101 0.86 -21.38 -10.15
CA ARG A 101 1.24 -21.65 -11.55
C ARG A 101 2.69 -21.31 -11.87
N ASP A 102 3.19 -20.19 -11.36
CA ASP A 102 4.43 -19.58 -11.86
C ASP A 102 5.60 -19.71 -10.88
N LYS A 103 5.35 -19.64 -9.56
CA LYS A 103 6.41 -19.73 -8.54
C LYS A 103 6.74 -21.18 -8.14
N VAL A 104 5.77 -22.08 -8.15
CA VAL A 104 6.02 -23.51 -7.85
C VAL A 104 6.73 -24.16 -9.03
N ILE A 105 7.95 -24.64 -8.79
CA ILE A 105 8.75 -25.37 -9.77
C ILE A 105 7.99 -26.64 -10.19
N GLY A 106 7.87 -26.88 -11.50
CA GLY A 106 7.16 -28.05 -12.04
C GLY A 106 5.66 -27.85 -12.23
N ALA A 107 5.08 -26.70 -11.85
CA ALA A 107 3.70 -26.39 -12.16
C ALA A 107 3.50 -26.21 -13.69
N ASP A 108 2.49 -26.87 -14.23
CA ASP A 108 2.03 -26.73 -15.62
C ASP A 108 0.85 -25.75 -15.73
N ASP A 109 0.37 -25.51 -16.96
CA ASP A 109 -0.72 -24.57 -17.25
C ASP A 109 -2.08 -24.98 -16.66
N ARG A 110 -2.22 -26.18 -16.07
CA ARG A 110 -3.46 -26.64 -15.44
C ARG A 110 -3.63 -26.11 -14.02
N HIS A 111 -2.57 -25.57 -13.43
CA HIS A 111 -2.56 -24.97 -12.09
C HIS A 111 -2.94 -23.49 -12.13
N GLY A 112 -3.21 -22.92 -10.97
CA GLY A 112 -3.62 -21.53 -10.80
C GLY A 112 -5.06 -21.39 -10.32
N VAL A 113 -5.64 -20.23 -10.59
CA VAL A 113 -6.96 -19.84 -10.09
C VAL A 113 -7.99 -19.84 -11.22
N SER A 114 -9.15 -20.44 -10.95
CA SER A 114 -10.36 -20.32 -11.77
C SER A 114 -11.44 -19.63 -10.95
N ILE A 115 -11.99 -18.52 -11.46
CA ILE A 115 -13.16 -17.87 -10.85
C ILE A 115 -14.40 -18.68 -11.26
N GLU A 116 -15.17 -19.13 -10.28
CA GLU A 116 -16.39 -19.93 -10.50
C GLU A 116 -17.62 -19.02 -10.64
N ASP A 117 -17.77 -18.07 -9.73
CA ASP A 117 -18.90 -17.15 -9.67
C ASP A 117 -18.52 -15.84 -8.97
N SER A 118 -19.21 -14.75 -9.33
CA SER A 118 -19.06 -13.43 -8.72
C SER A 118 -20.43 -12.77 -8.56
N ASP A 119 -20.93 -12.73 -7.32
CA ASP A 119 -22.12 -11.96 -6.96
C ASP A 119 -21.70 -10.64 -6.32
N LEU A 120 -21.50 -9.62 -7.17
CA LEU A 120 -21.09 -8.29 -6.75
C LEU A 120 -22.28 -7.39 -6.34
N SER A 121 -23.51 -7.88 -6.50
CA SER A 121 -24.73 -7.09 -6.31
C SER A 121 -25.60 -7.56 -5.15
N GLY A 122 -25.36 -8.78 -4.66
CA GLY A 122 -26.08 -9.39 -3.55
C GLY A 122 -25.97 -8.62 -2.23
N GLU A 123 -26.73 -9.08 -1.25
CA GLU A 123 -26.78 -8.51 0.10
C GLU A 123 -25.43 -8.64 0.82
N VAL A 124 -24.74 -9.77 0.63
CA VAL A 124 -23.35 -9.99 1.05
C VAL A 124 -22.54 -10.27 -0.22
N PRO A 125 -21.94 -9.25 -0.84
CA PRO A 125 -21.17 -9.43 -2.07
C PRO A 125 -20.06 -10.47 -1.90
N MET A 126 -19.89 -11.33 -2.91
CA MET A 126 -18.93 -12.43 -2.86
C MET A 126 -18.29 -12.76 -4.20
N VAL A 127 -17.04 -13.23 -4.13
CA VAL A 127 -16.31 -13.86 -5.24
C VAL A 127 -15.93 -15.27 -4.81
N THR A 128 -16.15 -16.24 -5.69
CA THR A 128 -15.80 -17.64 -5.44
C THR A 128 -14.79 -18.12 -6.46
N ALA A 129 -13.80 -18.88 -6.00
CA ALA A 129 -12.72 -19.35 -6.84
C ALA A 129 -12.24 -20.73 -6.44
N THR A 130 -11.82 -21.50 -7.43
CA THR A 130 -11.10 -22.76 -7.25
C THR A 130 -9.62 -22.51 -7.52
N VAL A 131 -8.76 -22.88 -6.58
CA VAL A 131 -7.31 -22.83 -6.73
C VAL A 131 -6.77 -24.25 -6.84
N ARG A 132 -5.96 -24.49 -7.88
CA ARG A 132 -5.26 -25.77 -8.06
C ARG A 132 -3.76 -25.56 -8.00
N TYR A 133 -3.06 -26.34 -7.18
CA TYR A 133 -1.60 -26.32 -7.09
C TYR A 133 -1.02 -27.74 -6.97
N PRO A 134 0.26 -27.94 -7.33
CA PRO A 134 0.91 -29.25 -7.27
C PRO A 134 0.84 -29.87 -5.88
N GLY A 135 0.71 -31.19 -5.78
CA GLY A 135 0.67 -31.89 -4.49
C GLY A 135 2.01 -31.98 -3.78
N PRO A 136 2.02 -32.48 -2.52
CA PRO A 136 3.24 -32.64 -1.73
C PRO A 136 4.31 -33.50 -2.41
N ARG A 137 3.91 -34.49 -3.23
CA ARG A 137 4.87 -35.39 -3.90
C ARG A 137 5.58 -34.69 -5.05
N ALA A 138 4.83 -33.97 -5.88
CA ALA A 138 5.38 -33.13 -6.95
C ALA A 138 6.27 -32.02 -6.37
N GLN A 139 5.82 -31.38 -5.27
CA GLN A 139 6.59 -30.36 -4.57
C GLN A 139 7.93 -30.88 -4.02
N ALA A 140 7.95 -32.10 -3.44
CA ALA A 140 9.16 -32.69 -2.87
C ALA A 140 10.18 -33.13 -3.93
N SER A 141 9.70 -33.62 -5.08
CA SER A 141 10.55 -34.08 -6.19
C SER A 141 11.01 -32.95 -7.12
N GLY A 142 10.27 -31.85 -7.18
CA GLY A 142 10.48 -30.76 -8.15
C GLY A 142 10.12 -31.16 -9.58
N GLU A 143 9.42 -32.29 -9.75
CA GLU A 143 8.96 -32.80 -11.03
C GLU A 143 7.56 -32.26 -11.38
N ALA A 144 7.11 -32.49 -12.61
CA ALA A 144 5.77 -32.12 -13.01
C ALA A 144 4.74 -32.88 -12.17
N SER A 145 3.72 -32.19 -11.67
CA SER A 145 2.64 -32.82 -10.92
C SER A 145 1.83 -33.74 -11.84
N ASP A 146 1.30 -34.84 -11.30
CA ASP A 146 0.25 -35.65 -11.93
C ASP A 146 -1.12 -35.21 -11.43
N ALA A 147 -2.18 -35.35 -12.24
CA ALA A 147 -3.52 -34.86 -11.87
C ALA A 147 -4.06 -35.49 -10.56
N ALA A 148 -3.56 -36.67 -10.19
CA ALA A 148 -3.90 -37.36 -8.95
C ALA A 148 -3.17 -36.83 -7.70
N ASP A 149 -2.10 -36.04 -7.88
CA ASP A 149 -1.36 -35.38 -6.79
C ASP A 149 -1.87 -33.95 -6.56
N ASP A 150 -2.59 -33.35 -7.51
CA ASP A 150 -3.04 -31.96 -7.40
C ASP A 150 -3.93 -31.72 -6.19
N VAL A 151 -3.65 -30.62 -5.49
CA VAL A 151 -4.54 -30.10 -4.44
C VAL A 151 -5.48 -29.09 -5.06
N VAL A 152 -6.78 -29.27 -4.81
CA VAL A 152 -7.84 -28.36 -5.25
C VAL A 152 -8.48 -27.75 -4.01
N LEU A 153 -8.50 -26.42 -3.94
CA LEU A 153 -9.11 -25.65 -2.86
C LEU A 153 -10.21 -24.74 -3.42
N LYS A 154 -11.40 -24.80 -2.84
CA LYS A 154 -12.50 -23.88 -3.09
C LYS A 154 -12.49 -22.77 -2.03
N ILE A 155 -12.41 -21.52 -2.48
CA ILE A 155 -12.34 -20.34 -1.64
C ILE A 155 -13.52 -19.42 -1.93
N ALA A 156 -14.17 -18.92 -0.88
CA ALA A 156 -15.12 -17.82 -0.97
C ALA A 156 -14.51 -16.54 -0.36
N ILE A 157 -14.67 -15.40 -1.00
CA ILE A 157 -14.27 -14.10 -0.47
C ILE A 157 -15.52 -13.23 -0.36
N LEU A 158 -15.82 -12.73 0.83
CA LEU A 158 -17.03 -11.99 1.17
C LEU A 158 -16.70 -10.56 1.63
N GLU A 159 -17.58 -9.62 1.33
CA GLU A 159 -17.50 -8.24 1.81
C GLU A 159 -18.37 -8.01 3.05
N ALA A 160 -17.82 -7.34 4.06
CA ALA A 160 -18.56 -6.78 5.18
C ALA A 160 -18.52 -5.24 5.13
N ARG A 161 -19.61 -4.64 4.64
CA ARG A 161 -19.76 -3.19 4.39
C ARG A 161 -21.00 -2.62 5.07
N TRP A 162 -20.87 -1.43 5.70
CA TRP A 162 -21.95 -0.78 6.45
C TRP A 162 -22.34 0.62 5.95
N SER A 163 -21.82 1.08 4.80
CA SER A 163 -22.11 2.42 4.26
C SER A 163 -23.62 2.65 4.06
N GLU A 164 -24.38 1.59 3.76
CA GLU A 164 -25.84 1.63 3.60
C GLU A 164 -26.62 1.30 4.90
N SER A 165 -25.94 0.99 6.02
CA SER A 165 -26.59 0.46 7.23
C SER A 165 -27.12 1.54 8.18
N PHE A 166 -26.67 2.79 8.06
CA PHE A 166 -27.14 3.89 8.90
C PHE A 166 -26.98 5.26 8.21
N LEU A 167 -27.77 6.25 8.64
CA LEU A 167 -27.63 7.61 8.14
C LEU A 167 -26.29 8.22 8.60
N PRO A 168 -25.53 8.90 7.73
CA PRO A 168 -24.29 9.57 8.11
C PRO A 168 -24.54 10.71 9.11
N MET A 169 -23.46 11.29 9.65
CA MET A 169 -23.58 12.52 10.46
C MET A 169 -23.75 13.75 9.59
N SER A 170 -24.29 14.82 10.18
CA SER A 170 -24.39 16.11 9.47
C SER A 170 -23.00 16.72 9.23
N ARG A 171 -22.84 17.45 8.12
CA ARG A 171 -21.57 18.11 7.74
C ARG A 171 -21.00 18.99 8.87
N GLY A 172 -21.86 19.74 9.58
CA GLY A 172 -21.45 20.59 10.69
C GLY A 172 -20.83 19.83 11.87
N GLN A 173 -21.35 18.64 12.19
CA GLN A 173 -20.78 17.76 13.22
C GLN A 173 -19.44 17.19 12.77
N VAL A 174 -19.33 16.82 11.50
CA VAL A 174 -18.09 16.28 10.94
C VAL A 174 -16.98 17.34 10.94
N PHE A 175 -17.25 18.59 10.59
CA PHE A 175 -16.23 19.66 10.60
C PHE A 175 -15.67 19.96 12.01
N GLN A 176 -16.52 19.97 13.04
CA GLN A 176 -16.06 20.16 14.43
C GLN A 176 -15.12 19.03 14.86
N TRP A 177 -15.47 17.80 14.49
CA TRP A 177 -14.63 16.64 14.78
C TRP A 177 -13.36 16.62 13.92
N ALA A 178 -13.44 17.06 12.67
CA ALA A 178 -12.33 17.06 11.71
C ALA A 178 -11.13 17.89 12.21
N VAL A 179 -11.35 19.03 12.87
CA VAL A 179 -10.24 19.84 13.42
C VAL A 179 -9.51 19.10 14.54
N VAL A 180 -10.25 18.50 15.48
CA VAL A 180 -9.67 17.72 16.58
C VAL A 180 -8.95 16.48 16.04
N PHE A 181 -9.56 15.81 15.08
CA PHE A 181 -8.99 14.65 14.41
C PHE A 181 -7.74 15.00 13.60
N MET A 182 -7.74 16.11 12.87
CA MET A 182 -6.58 16.61 12.14
C MET A 182 -5.39 16.81 13.07
N TRP A 183 -5.57 17.54 14.19
CA TRP A 183 -4.48 17.74 15.15
C TRP A 183 -4.00 16.43 15.77
N ARG A 184 -4.90 15.50 16.13
CA ARG A 184 -4.51 14.17 16.63
C ARG A 184 -3.71 13.38 15.59
N THR A 185 -4.13 13.43 14.32
CA THR A 185 -3.46 12.76 13.21
C THR A 185 -2.08 13.36 13.00
N ILE A 186 -1.94 14.69 13.02
CA ILE A 186 -0.66 15.38 12.87
C ILE A 186 0.30 15.01 14.01
N TRP A 187 -0.13 15.04 15.27
CA TRP A 187 0.73 14.62 16.37
C TRP A 187 1.20 13.16 16.25
N ARG A 188 0.35 12.27 15.72
CA ARG A 188 0.73 10.88 15.47
C ARG A 188 1.71 10.71 14.34
N VAL A 189 1.51 11.44 13.24
CA VAL A 189 2.50 11.53 12.16
C VAL A 189 3.83 11.96 12.77
N LEU A 190 3.85 13.02 13.58
CA LEU A 190 5.06 13.52 14.21
C LEU A 190 5.70 12.50 15.16
N ASP A 191 4.92 11.76 15.95
CA ASP A 191 5.42 10.68 16.81
C ASP A 191 6.03 9.52 16.00
N LEU A 192 5.42 9.14 14.88
CA LEU A 192 5.93 8.12 13.96
C LEU A 192 7.25 8.58 13.30
N PHE A 193 7.29 9.83 12.83
CA PHE A 193 8.48 10.43 12.25
C PHE A 193 9.59 10.59 13.28
N LEU A 194 9.27 10.97 14.52
CA LEU A 194 10.23 11.01 15.63
C LEU A 194 10.79 9.61 15.89
N GLY A 195 9.93 8.60 15.96
CA GLY A 195 10.32 7.21 16.14
C GLY A 195 11.31 6.75 15.06
N THR A 196 10.96 6.95 13.80
CA THR A 196 11.69 6.39 12.66
C THR A 196 12.90 7.21 12.24
N MET A 197 12.81 8.54 12.22
CA MET A 197 13.89 9.44 11.78
C MET A 197 14.86 9.80 12.91
N VAL A 198 14.44 9.78 14.17
CA VAL A 198 15.30 10.21 15.28
C VAL A 198 15.62 9.05 16.20
N LEU A 199 14.61 8.37 16.74
CA LEU A 199 14.82 7.33 17.75
C LEU A 199 15.50 6.08 17.18
N VAL A 200 15.15 5.62 15.97
CA VAL A 200 15.85 4.48 15.33
C VAL A 200 17.34 4.79 15.10
N PRO A 201 17.74 5.91 14.46
CA PRO A 201 19.16 6.26 14.36
C PRO A 201 19.84 6.42 15.73
N TRP A 202 19.16 7.04 16.69
CA TRP A 202 19.67 7.20 18.05
C TRP A 202 19.93 5.85 18.75
N TYR A 203 18.99 4.90 18.66
CA TYR A 203 19.16 3.57 19.23
C TYR A 203 20.22 2.74 18.49
N THR A 204 20.34 2.90 17.17
CA THR A 204 21.43 2.32 16.39
C THR A 204 22.78 2.84 16.88
N LEU A 205 22.88 4.15 17.12
CA LEU A 205 24.07 4.79 17.68
C LEU A 205 24.42 4.22 19.07
N LEU A 206 23.42 4.14 19.96
CA LEU A 206 23.60 3.56 21.30
C LEU A 206 24.09 2.10 21.27
N ARG A 207 23.64 1.31 20.28
CA ARG A 207 24.09 -0.08 20.10
C ARG A 207 25.58 -0.20 19.82
N HIS A 208 26.28 0.84 19.35
CA HIS A 208 27.75 0.77 19.21
C HIS A 208 28.48 0.57 20.53
N TRP A 209 27.88 1.00 21.64
CA TRP A 209 28.44 0.87 22.98
C TRP A 209 27.87 -0.30 23.77
N THR A 210 26.65 -0.76 23.46
CA THR A 210 25.99 -1.86 24.20
C THR A 210 26.10 -3.22 23.53
N LYS A 211 26.53 -3.30 22.27
CA LYS A 211 26.73 -4.59 21.57
C LYS A 211 27.80 -5.44 22.25
N PRO A 212 27.55 -6.74 22.52
CA PRO A 212 28.53 -7.64 23.10
C PRO A 212 29.75 -7.83 22.17
N ALA A 213 30.92 -8.03 22.77
CA ALA A 213 32.16 -8.27 22.05
C ALA A 213 32.07 -9.62 21.32
N GLY A 214 31.90 -9.60 19.99
CA GLY A 214 31.82 -10.79 19.15
C GLY A 214 30.76 -10.74 18.06
N GLU A 215 29.78 -9.83 18.14
CA GLU A 215 28.82 -9.66 17.05
C GLU A 215 29.50 -9.11 15.78
N PRO A 216 29.30 -9.73 14.61
CA PRO A 216 29.93 -9.29 13.37
C PRO A 216 29.40 -7.92 12.94
N ARG A 217 30.29 -6.91 12.90
CA ARG A 217 30.00 -5.61 12.29
C ARG A 217 30.10 -5.69 10.77
N GLU A 218 29.28 -4.93 10.05
CA GLU A 218 29.37 -4.86 8.59
C GLU A 218 30.57 -4.05 8.11
N LEU A 219 30.90 -3.01 8.87
CA LEU A 219 31.96 -2.06 8.59
C LEU A 219 32.90 -1.94 9.80
N PRO A 220 34.12 -1.41 9.61
CA PRO A 220 34.97 -1.03 10.73
C PRO A 220 34.20 -0.12 11.69
N LYS A 221 34.36 -0.32 13.00
CA LYS A 221 33.57 0.37 14.04
C LYS A 221 33.50 1.88 13.83
N LEU A 222 34.61 2.51 13.47
CA LEU A 222 34.68 3.96 13.26
C LEU A 222 33.88 4.43 12.03
N VAL A 223 33.87 3.64 10.96
CA VAL A 223 33.11 3.94 9.74
C VAL A 223 31.61 3.81 10.01
N ASP A 224 31.22 2.72 10.66
CA ASP A 224 29.82 2.46 11.03
C ASP A 224 29.30 3.54 11.99
N LEU A 225 30.10 3.90 13.01
CA LEU A 225 29.82 5.00 13.91
C LEU A 225 29.66 6.33 13.17
N ALA A 226 30.55 6.66 12.24
CA ALA A 226 30.47 7.89 11.47
C ALA A 226 29.20 7.96 10.62
N ILE A 227 28.82 6.84 9.96
CA ILE A 227 27.58 6.75 9.18
C ILE A 227 26.36 6.95 10.07
N ASP A 228 26.32 6.33 11.25
CA ASP A 228 25.19 6.46 12.19
C ASP A 228 25.09 7.87 12.79
N VAL A 229 26.21 8.53 13.05
CA VAL A 229 26.22 9.95 13.48
C VAL A 229 25.68 10.84 12.36
N VAL A 230 26.15 10.67 11.12
CA VAL A 230 25.63 11.42 9.96
C VAL A 230 24.14 11.15 9.78
N ARG A 231 23.70 9.90 9.88
CA ARG A 231 22.29 9.51 9.83
C ARG A 231 21.46 10.25 10.88
N LEU A 232 21.88 10.21 12.14
CA LEU A 232 21.17 10.89 13.22
C LEU A 232 21.04 12.39 12.94
N VAL A 233 22.13 13.05 12.53
CA VAL A 233 22.12 14.49 12.22
C VAL A 233 21.19 14.81 11.05
N VAL A 234 21.36 14.14 9.91
CA VAL A 234 20.56 14.39 8.70
C VAL A 234 19.09 14.09 8.95
N CYS A 235 18.76 12.96 9.59
CA CYS A 235 17.38 12.60 9.87
C CYS A 235 16.74 13.49 10.95
N THR A 236 17.51 13.99 11.93
CA THR A 236 17.00 14.97 12.91
C THR A 236 16.68 16.31 12.25
N ILE A 237 17.52 16.78 11.32
CA ILE A 237 17.25 17.99 10.53
C ILE A 237 15.99 17.78 9.67
N ALA A 238 15.90 16.65 8.96
CA ALA A 238 14.73 16.32 8.15
C ALA A 238 13.44 16.24 9.00
N PHE A 239 13.53 15.68 10.20
CA PHE A 239 12.43 15.65 11.16
C PHE A 239 12.02 17.07 11.57
N ALA A 240 12.97 17.94 11.93
CA ALA A 240 12.68 19.31 12.33
C ALA A 240 11.99 20.11 11.21
N VAL A 241 12.45 19.97 9.96
CA VAL A 241 11.81 20.58 8.78
C VAL A 241 10.39 20.05 8.58
N THR A 242 10.21 18.73 8.66
CA THR A 242 8.89 18.09 8.53
C THR A 242 7.94 18.54 9.65
N TRP A 243 8.45 18.64 10.88
CA TRP A 243 7.71 19.10 12.04
C TRP A 243 7.19 20.52 11.83
N VAL A 244 8.09 21.45 11.45
CA VAL A 244 7.72 22.85 11.19
C VAL A 244 6.69 22.92 10.07
N PHE A 245 6.91 22.21 8.97
CA PHE A 245 5.98 22.18 7.84
C PHE A 245 4.58 21.69 8.26
N LEU A 246 4.48 20.54 8.93
CA LEU A 246 3.19 19.96 9.32
C LEU A 246 2.45 20.83 10.35
N VAL A 247 3.17 21.43 11.30
CA VAL A 247 2.57 22.33 12.30
C VAL A 247 2.08 23.62 11.66
N LEU A 248 2.85 24.21 10.75
CA LEU A 248 2.41 25.40 10.00
C LEU A 248 1.21 25.08 9.12
N LEU A 249 1.23 23.94 8.42
CA LEU A 249 0.11 23.48 7.62
C LEU A 249 -1.15 23.29 8.49
N ALA A 250 -1.02 22.66 9.67
CA ALA A 250 -2.10 22.50 10.64
C ALA A 250 -2.67 23.85 11.09
N ALA A 251 -1.78 24.80 11.41
CA ALA A 251 -2.13 26.12 11.91
C ALA A 251 -2.89 26.94 10.84
N VAL A 252 -2.52 26.79 9.56
CA VAL A 252 -3.21 27.42 8.43
C VAL A 252 -4.53 26.71 8.10
N LEU A 253 -4.58 25.38 8.12
CA LEU A 253 -5.80 24.62 7.83
C LEU A 253 -6.86 24.76 8.94
N THR A 254 -6.46 24.95 10.19
CA THR A 254 -7.37 25.10 11.34
C THR A 254 -8.42 26.20 11.14
N PRO A 255 -8.06 27.45 10.77
CA PRO A 255 -9.05 28.49 10.46
C PRO A 255 -9.71 28.31 9.10
N ILE A 256 -9.07 27.67 8.12
CA ILE A 256 -9.64 27.46 6.78
C ILE A 256 -10.79 26.44 6.81
N LEU A 257 -10.61 25.30 7.49
CA LEU A 257 -11.59 24.21 7.55
C LEU A 257 -13.02 24.67 7.93
N PRO A 258 -13.25 25.45 9.01
CA PRO A 258 -14.59 25.95 9.32
C PRO A 258 -15.10 26.99 8.31
N LEU A 259 -14.20 27.73 7.63
CA LEU A 259 -14.55 28.69 6.57
C LEU A 259 -14.92 28.01 5.24
N ILE A 260 -14.55 26.73 5.04
CA ILE A 260 -14.98 25.96 3.87
C ILE A 260 -16.52 25.82 3.85
N SER A 261 -17.16 25.65 5.01
CA SER A 261 -18.61 25.48 5.11
C SER A 261 -19.41 26.64 4.48
N PRO A 262 -19.16 27.93 4.79
CA PRO A 262 -19.79 29.04 4.09
C PRO A 262 -19.32 29.19 2.63
N LEU A 263 -18.07 28.86 2.29
CA LEU A 263 -17.60 28.89 0.90
C LEU A 263 -18.35 27.89 0.00
N LEU A 264 -18.81 26.77 0.54
CA LEU A 264 -19.65 25.79 -0.18
C LEU A 264 -21.07 26.30 -0.51
N LEU A 265 -21.49 27.42 0.05
CA LEU A 265 -22.73 28.09 -0.38
C LEU A 265 -22.57 28.75 -1.76
N ILE A 266 -21.33 28.94 -2.21
CA ILE A 266 -21.02 29.54 -3.51
C ILE A 266 -21.05 28.42 -4.58
N PRO A 267 -21.97 28.46 -5.56
CA PRO A 267 -22.20 27.34 -6.49
C PRO A 267 -20.97 26.89 -7.30
N TRP A 268 -20.13 27.83 -7.73
CA TRP A 268 -18.93 27.49 -8.51
C TRP A 268 -17.85 26.80 -7.64
N PHE A 269 -17.66 27.25 -6.40
CA PHE A 269 -16.73 26.63 -5.46
C PHE A 269 -17.23 25.25 -5.03
N LYS A 270 -18.54 25.11 -4.81
CA LYS A 270 -19.20 23.84 -4.52
C LYS A 270 -18.87 22.80 -5.59
N ASN A 271 -19.04 23.11 -6.87
CA ASN A 271 -18.78 22.15 -7.95
C ASN A 271 -17.33 21.65 -8.01
N VAL A 272 -16.35 22.46 -7.59
CA VAL A 272 -14.92 22.09 -7.59
C VAL A 272 -14.51 21.37 -6.31
N ALA A 273 -15.00 21.80 -5.16
CA ALA A 273 -14.55 21.33 -3.86
C ALA A 273 -15.35 20.13 -3.32
N GLN A 274 -16.57 19.90 -3.84
CA GLN A 274 -17.50 18.92 -3.28
C GLN A 274 -16.96 17.49 -3.31
N GLY A 275 -16.29 17.03 -4.38
CA GLY A 275 -15.72 15.68 -4.44
C GLY A 275 -14.62 15.42 -3.40
N VAL A 276 -13.79 16.43 -3.08
CA VAL A 276 -12.75 16.31 -2.05
C VAL A 276 -13.37 16.32 -0.64
N ILE A 277 -14.39 17.15 -0.44
CA ILE A 277 -15.02 17.34 0.86
C ILE A 277 -15.93 16.17 1.23
N ASP A 278 -16.70 15.64 0.28
CA ASP A 278 -17.57 14.48 0.51
C ASP A 278 -16.70 13.26 0.92
N GLY A 279 -15.60 12.98 0.22
CA GLY A 279 -14.66 11.91 0.61
C GLY A 279 -14.00 12.09 1.98
N ILE A 280 -13.66 13.32 2.37
CA ILE A 280 -13.15 13.62 3.73
C ILE A 280 -14.26 13.40 4.77
N ILE A 281 -15.47 13.88 4.49
CA ILE A 281 -16.61 13.82 5.41
C ILE A 281 -17.04 12.37 5.66
N GLU A 282 -16.98 11.52 4.65
CA GLU A 282 -17.34 10.10 4.71
C GLU A 282 -16.34 9.29 5.55
N SER A 283 -15.04 9.48 5.32
CA SER A 283 -13.99 8.79 6.09
C SER A 283 -13.96 9.22 7.57
N ILE A 284 -14.11 10.52 7.82
CA ILE A 284 -14.08 11.12 9.17
C ILE A 284 -15.39 10.87 9.92
N GLY A 285 -16.52 10.86 9.21
CA GLY A 285 -17.85 10.68 9.75
C GLY A 285 -18.05 9.33 10.42
N ASP A 286 -17.60 8.24 9.79
CA ASP A 286 -17.75 6.88 10.32
C ASP A 286 -17.00 6.66 11.63
N VAL A 287 -15.83 7.27 11.76
CA VAL A 287 -15.03 7.17 12.98
C VAL A 287 -15.76 7.83 14.15
N ALA A 288 -16.33 9.00 13.93
CA ALA A 288 -17.08 9.70 14.96
C ALA A 288 -18.43 9.01 15.25
N VAL A 289 -19.09 8.41 14.25
CA VAL A 289 -20.26 7.54 14.45
C VAL A 289 -19.93 6.38 15.38
N TRP A 290 -18.83 5.66 15.13
CA TRP A 290 -18.36 4.57 15.99
C TRP A 290 -18.17 5.03 17.44
N LYS A 291 -17.57 6.21 17.64
CA LYS A 291 -17.24 6.71 18.97
C LYS A 291 -18.44 7.27 19.75
N GLU A 292 -19.37 7.94 19.07
CA GLU A 292 -20.38 8.79 19.72
C GLU A 292 -21.82 8.32 19.53
N LYS A 293 -22.09 7.40 18.59
CA LYS A 293 -23.44 6.94 18.23
C LYS A 293 -23.55 5.43 18.37
N PRO A 294 -23.77 4.91 19.58
CA PRO A 294 -23.59 3.47 19.83
C PRO A 294 -24.61 2.57 19.13
N LEU A 295 -25.82 3.05 18.83
CA LEU A 295 -26.77 2.31 17.99
C LEU A 295 -26.23 2.09 16.57
N ARG A 296 -25.58 3.10 15.99
CA ARG A 296 -24.94 3.00 14.67
C ARG A 296 -23.67 2.15 14.74
N ALA A 297 -22.90 2.27 15.82
CA ALA A 297 -21.76 1.38 16.09
C ALA A 297 -22.19 -0.10 16.20
N SER A 298 -23.35 -0.36 16.81
CA SER A 298 -23.95 -1.69 16.86
C SER A 298 -24.35 -2.20 15.47
N ALA A 299 -24.83 -1.34 14.58
CA ALA A 299 -25.11 -1.71 13.20
C ALA A 299 -23.84 -2.11 12.44
N MET A 300 -22.73 -1.38 12.63
CA MET A 300 -21.42 -1.76 12.06
C MET A 300 -20.98 -3.17 12.51
N ARG A 301 -21.18 -3.50 13.80
CA ARG A 301 -20.84 -4.82 14.34
C ARG A 301 -21.76 -5.93 13.82
N LEU A 302 -23.04 -5.62 13.61
CA LEU A 302 -24.00 -6.56 13.03
C LEU A 302 -23.58 -6.98 11.61
N VAL A 303 -23.11 -6.04 10.79
CA VAL A 303 -22.60 -6.35 9.43
C VAL A 303 -21.45 -7.36 9.47
N VAL A 304 -20.49 -7.18 10.39
CA VAL A 304 -19.39 -8.14 10.55
C VAL A 304 -19.91 -9.52 10.96
N ARG A 305 -20.88 -9.55 11.89
CA ARG A 305 -21.50 -10.79 12.36
C ARG A 305 -22.23 -11.53 11.23
N THR A 306 -23.07 -10.83 10.46
CA THR A 306 -23.80 -11.40 9.32
C THR A 306 -22.85 -11.96 8.26
N ALA A 307 -21.75 -11.27 7.97
CA ALA A 307 -20.74 -11.79 7.05
C ALA A 307 -20.04 -13.05 7.58
N LEU A 308 -19.76 -13.13 8.89
CA LEU A 308 -19.19 -14.32 9.53
C LEU A 308 -20.19 -15.49 9.60
N GLU A 309 -21.46 -15.23 9.87
CA GLU A 309 -22.55 -16.22 9.81
C GLU A 309 -22.63 -16.82 8.40
N ARG A 310 -22.64 -15.94 7.38
CA ARG A 310 -22.66 -16.37 5.98
C ARG A 310 -21.42 -17.18 5.60
N ALA A 311 -20.23 -16.74 6.03
CA ALA A 311 -18.99 -17.47 5.79
C ALA A 311 -19.02 -18.87 6.41
N LYS A 312 -19.51 -18.99 7.65
CA LYS A 312 -19.67 -20.27 8.36
C LYS A 312 -20.63 -21.21 7.63
N GLU A 313 -21.76 -20.69 7.12
CA GLU A 313 -22.70 -21.48 6.30
C GLU A 313 -22.04 -22.03 5.02
N LEU A 314 -21.20 -21.22 4.36
CA LEU A 314 -20.53 -21.60 3.12
C LEU A 314 -19.43 -22.66 3.33
N VAL A 315 -18.67 -22.58 4.43
CA VAL A 315 -17.56 -23.52 4.67
C VAL A 315 -17.96 -24.79 5.40
N GLY A 316 -19.08 -24.78 6.13
CA GLY A 316 -19.43 -25.91 7.00
C GLY A 316 -18.35 -26.11 8.08
N ASP A 317 -17.57 -27.18 7.98
CA ASP A 317 -16.46 -27.47 8.89
C ASP A 317 -15.10 -26.87 8.46
N GLY A 318 -15.04 -26.20 7.31
CA GLY A 318 -13.84 -25.50 6.84
C GLY A 318 -13.48 -24.24 7.65
N ASP A 319 -12.42 -23.55 7.22
CA ASP A 319 -11.84 -22.42 7.96
C ASP A 319 -12.41 -21.06 7.51
N VAL A 320 -12.67 -20.17 8.48
CA VAL A 320 -12.99 -18.76 8.22
C VAL A 320 -11.80 -17.88 8.61
N HIS A 321 -11.35 -17.05 7.67
CA HIS A 321 -10.34 -16.03 7.89
C HIS A 321 -11.01 -14.66 7.89
N LEU A 322 -10.77 -13.88 8.94
CA LEU A 322 -11.23 -12.49 9.03
C LEU A 322 -10.10 -11.54 8.67
N PHE A 323 -10.29 -10.72 7.65
CA PHE A 323 -9.32 -9.74 7.19
C PHE A 323 -9.92 -8.34 7.33
N ALA A 324 -9.28 -7.48 8.11
CA ALA A 324 -9.88 -6.21 8.50
C ALA A 324 -8.91 -5.03 8.32
N HIS A 325 -9.35 -4.02 7.58
CA HIS A 325 -8.57 -2.82 7.24
C HIS A 325 -9.06 -1.57 7.99
N SER A 326 -8.14 -0.72 8.44
CA SER A 326 -8.42 0.60 9.02
C SER A 326 -9.41 0.54 10.22
N GLN A 327 -10.49 1.34 10.21
CA GLN A 327 -11.57 1.27 11.21
C GLN A 327 -12.24 -0.11 11.26
N GLY A 328 -12.32 -0.82 10.13
CA GLY A 328 -12.83 -2.20 10.08
C GLY A 328 -12.09 -3.13 11.01
N ALA A 329 -10.79 -2.93 11.24
CA ALA A 329 -10.03 -3.69 12.22
C ALA A 329 -10.53 -3.48 13.65
N ALA A 330 -10.85 -2.24 14.04
CA ALA A 330 -11.36 -1.94 15.38
C ALA A 330 -12.76 -2.53 15.61
N VAL A 331 -13.64 -2.42 14.61
CA VAL A 331 -14.99 -3.00 14.65
C VAL A 331 -14.91 -4.52 14.70
N ALA A 332 -14.06 -5.12 13.86
CA ALA A 332 -13.85 -6.57 13.78
C ALA A 332 -13.27 -7.15 15.07
N THR A 333 -12.24 -6.53 15.67
CA THR A 333 -11.67 -7.01 16.94
C THR A 333 -12.67 -6.91 18.07
N TYR A 334 -13.47 -5.84 18.12
CA TYR A 334 -14.52 -5.70 19.12
C TYR A 334 -15.59 -6.78 18.92
N ALA A 335 -16.16 -6.91 17.71
CA ALA A 335 -17.19 -7.90 17.43
C ALA A 335 -16.68 -9.31 17.74
N LEU A 336 -15.51 -9.68 17.21
CA LEU A 336 -14.96 -11.03 17.32
C LEU A 336 -14.61 -11.44 18.77
N PHE A 337 -14.02 -10.54 19.57
CA PHE A 337 -13.49 -10.91 20.89
C PHE A 337 -14.39 -10.49 22.07
N GLU A 338 -15.17 -9.42 21.95
CA GLU A 338 -16.04 -8.94 23.04
C GLU A 338 -17.44 -9.56 22.94
N GLU A 339 -18.03 -9.58 21.74
CA GLU A 339 -19.43 -9.99 21.56
C GLU A 339 -19.59 -11.45 21.11
N LEU A 340 -18.65 -11.96 20.31
CA LEU A 340 -18.74 -13.27 19.67
C LEU A 340 -17.86 -14.31 20.35
N VAL A 341 -18.10 -15.58 20.00
CA VAL A 341 -17.24 -16.71 20.32
C VAL A 341 -16.61 -17.18 19.01
N PRO A 342 -15.33 -16.86 18.72
CA PRO A 342 -14.75 -17.09 17.39
C PRO A 342 -14.92 -18.52 16.85
N SER A 343 -14.82 -19.52 17.73
CA SER A 343 -14.97 -20.92 17.38
C SER A 343 -16.37 -21.31 16.89
N THR A 344 -17.43 -20.55 17.20
CA THR A 344 -18.78 -20.83 16.66
C THR A 344 -18.89 -20.46 15.18
N TYR A 345 -17.98 -19.62 14.69
CA TYR A 345 -17.92 -19.14 13.31
C TYR A 345 -16.75 -19.76 12.53
N ASN A 346 -16.08 -20.78 13.08
CA ASN A 346 -14.85 -21.38 12.53
C ASN A 346 -13.74 -20.34 12.22
N VAL A 347 -13.70 -19.23 12.97
CA VAL A 347 -12.65 -18.23 12.75
C VAL A 347 -11.34 -18.76 13.31
N SER A 348 -10.39 -19.08 12.44
CA SER A 348 -9.05 -19.57 12.82
C SER A 348 -7.99 -18.48 12.72
N ARG A 349 -8.26 -17.40 11.99
CA ARG A 349 -7.31 -16.30 11.77
C ARG A 349 -7.97 -14.94 11.69
N LEU A 350 -7.34 -13.96 12.35
CA LEU A 350 -7.60 -12.54 12.19
C LEU A 350 -6.35 -11.86 11.61
N THR A 351 -6.50 -11.23 10.44
CA THR A 351 -5.46 -10.37 9.86
C THR A 351 -5.94 -8.93 9.89
N THR A 352 -5.23 -8.07 10.63
CA THR A 352 -5.50 -6.64 10.66
C THR A 352 -4.47 -5.89 9.84
N VAL A 353 -4.90 -4.88 9.09
CA VAL A 353 -4.04 -4.07 8.22
C VAL A 353 -4.34 -2.59 8.42
N GLY A 354 -3.30 -1.76 8.61
CA GLY A 354 -3.49 -0.33 8.88
C GLY A 354 -4.39 -0.08 10.10
N ALA A 355 -4.30 -0.95 11.09
CA ALA A 355 -5.37 -1.20 12.04
C ALA A 355 -5.60 -0.04 13.01
N ALA A 356 -6.81 0.51 13.05
CA ALA A 356 -7.17 1.60 13.97
C ALA A 356 -7.63 1.11 15.36
N VAL A 357 -7.32 -0.13 15.73
CA VAL A 357 -7.84 -0.85 16.93
C VAL A 357 -7.63 -0.04 18.21
N VAL A 358 -6.38 0.32 18.50
CA VAL A 358 -6.02 1.03 19.73
C VAL A 358 -6.27 2.55 19.61
N LEU A 359 -6.41 3.05 18.39
CA LEU A 359 -6.78 4.44 18.10
C LEU A 359 -8.25 4.69 18.47
N LEU A 360 -9.13 3.83 17.97
CA LEU A 360 -10.57 3.99 18.14
C LEU A 360 -11.00 3.45 19.49
N GLY A 361 -10.45 2.33 19.94
CA GLY A 361 -10.90 1.66 21.15
C GLY A 361 -12.39 1.34 21.13
N ARG A 362 -13.00 1.15 22.31
CA ARG A 362 -14.45 0.95 22.46
C ARG A 362 -15.25 2.20 22.10
N ASP A 363 -16.50 2.02 21.70
CA ASP A 363 -17.49 3.08 21.61
C ASP A 363 -17.71 3.72 23.00
N ARG A 364 -17.87 5.05 23.05
CA ARG A 364 -18.03 5.77 24.32
C ARG A 364 -19.52 5.99 24.60
N TRP A 365 -20.21 4.96 25.08
CA TRP A 365 -21.57 5.12 25.56
C TRP A 365 -21.59 6.10 26.75
N GLN A 366 -22.20 7.29 26.58
CA GLN A 366 -22.38 8.31 27.62
C GLN A 366 -21.11 8.74 28.38
N GLY A 367 -19.94 8.70 27.72
CA GLY A 367 -18.69 9.12 28.35
C GLY A 367 -18.09 8.11 29.34
N ARG A 368 -18.55 6.85 29.34
CA ARG A 368 -17.88 5.77 30.10
C ARG A 368 -16.41 5.65 29.69
N SER A 369 -15.55 5.55 30.69
CA SER A 369 -14.09 5.53 30.57
C SER A 369 -13.52 4.12 30.46
N ASP A 370 -14.32 3.12 30.09
CA ASP A 370 -13.90 1.72 30.12
C ASP A 370 -12.65 1.52 29.27
N GLU A 371 -11.59 1.01 29.90
CA GLU A 371 -10.31 0.73 29.26
C GLU A 371 -10.50 -0.43 28.25
N TYR A 372 -10.12 -0.20 27.00
CA TYR A 372 -10.17 -1.24 25.97
C TYR A 372 -8.88 -2.06 26.01
N ARG A 373 -8.99 -3.37 26.29
CA ARG A 373 -7.86 -4.31 26.38
C ARG A 373 -7.99 -5.45 25.37
N PRO A 374 -7.91 -5.16 24.06
CA PRO A 374 -8.16 -6.15 23.01
C PRO A 374 -7.23 -7.36 23.06
N VAL A 375 -5.99 -7.17 23.50
CA VAL A 375 -5.01 -8.28 23.55
C VAL A 375 -5.37 -9.23 24.68
N ASP A 376 -5.62 -8.73 25.88
CA ASP A 376 -6.03 -9.59 26.99
C ASP A 376 -7.35 -10.33 26.69
N THR A 377 -8.35 -9.65 26.12
CA THR A 377 -9.61 -10.32 25.74
C THR A 377 -9.38 -11.41 24.69
N TRP A 378 -8.55 -11.17 23.67
CA TRP A 378 -8.18 -12.18 22.69
C TRP A 378 -7.53 -13.41 23.34
N LEU A 379 -6.60 -13.21 24.26
CA LEU A 379 -5.92 -14.30 24.97
C LEU A 379 -6.87 -15.09 25.88
N GLU A 380 -7.77 -14.40 26.58
CA GLU A 380 -8.82 -15.04 27.39
C GLU A 380 -9.74 -15.90 26.52
N ARG A 381 -10.15 -15.40 25.34
CA ARG A 381 -10.98 -16.15 24.38
C ARG A 381 -10.25 -17.38 23.85
N ASN A 382 -8.99 -17.26 23.45
CA ASN A 382 -8.19 -18.40 22.99
C ASN A 382 -8.03 -19.45 24.08
N LYS A 383 -7.77 -19.02 25.33
CA LYS A 383 -7.68 -19.93 26.48
C LYS A 383 -9.00 -20.67 26.74
N ALA A 384 -10.13 -19.99 26.60
CA ALA A 384 -11.45 -20.58 26.79
C ALA A 384 -11.87 -21.54 25.65
N ALA A 385 -11.41 -21.30 24.42
CA ALA A 385 -11.76 -22.11 23.26
C ALA A 385 -11.14 -23.52 23.28
N GLY A 386 -9.97 -23.68 23.92
CA GLY A 386 -9.21 -24.93 23.97
C GLY A 386 -8.30 -25.14 22.75
N ALA A 387 -7.45 -26.16 22.83
CA ALA A 387 -6.43 -26.44 21.83
C ALA A 387 -7.03 -26.74 20.44
N GLY A 388 -6.47 -26.14 19.40
CA GLY A 388 -6.90 -26.30 18.00
C GLY A 388 -8.08 -25.42 17.60
N ARG A 389 -8.52 -24.50 18.48
CA ARG A 389 -9.62 -23.54 18.23
C ARG A 389 -9.20 -22.10 18.51
N GLU A 390 -7.90 -21.86 18.66
CA GLU A 390 -7.34 -20.54 18.86
C GLU A 390 -7.40 -19.70 17.59
N VAL A 391 -7.66 -18.40 17.74
CA VAL A 391 -7.54 -17.43 16.66
C VAL A 391 -6.10 -16.95 16.59
N ALA A 392 -5.42 -17.22 15.48
CA ALA A 392 -4.13 -16.59 15.17
C ALA A 392 -4.35 -15.13 14.76
N TRP A 393 -3.71 -14.18 15.45
CA TRP A 393 -3.82 -12.75 15.12
C TRP A 393 -2.50 -12.20 14.55
N VAL A 394 -2.57 -11.70 13.31
CA VAL A 394 -1.49 -11.03 12.60
C VAL A 394 -1.87 -9.59 12.31
N ASN A 395 -0.97 -8.64 12.60
CA ASN A 395 -1.15 -7.22 12.38
C ASN A 395 -0.10 -6.66 11.43
N HIS A 396 -0.53 -6.11 10.30
CA HIS A 396 0.32 -5.41 9.34
C HIS A 396 0.15 -3.90 9.48
N TRP A 397 1.26 -3.19 9.64
CA TRP A 397 1.26 -1.74 9.76
C TRP A 397 2.40 -1.14 8.95
N ALA A 398 2.07 -0.20 8.07
CA ALA A 398 3.05 0.55 7.31
C ALA A 398 3.73 1.57 8.22
N ILE A 399 5.05 1.70 8.06
CA ILE A 399 5.90 2.50 8.95
C ILE A 399 5.46 3.98 8.98
N TRP A 400 4.89 4.48 7.88
CA TRP A 400 4.47 5.87 7.72
C TRP A 400 2.96 6.07 7.76
N ASP A 401 2.17 5.02 7.98
CA ASP A 401 0.71 5.13 8.06
C ASP A 401 0.29 5.83 9.36
N PRO A 402 -0.36 7.01 9.29
CA PRO A 402 -0.73 7.79 10.47
C PRO A 402 -2.01 7.32 11.17
N PHE A 403 -2.79 6.47 10.52
CA PHE A 403 -4.05 5.94 11.03
C PHE A 403 -3.88 4.54 11.64
N SER A 404 -2.83 3.82 11.24
CA SER A 404 -2.41 2.60 11.92
C SER A 404 -2.07 2.86 13.39
N ALA A 405 -2.46 1.95 14.27
CA ALA A 405 -2.06 1.96 15.68
C ALA A 405 -0.57 1.60 15.88
N GLY A 406 0.16 1.26 14.81
CA GLY A 406 1.45 0.60 14.90
C GLY A 406 1.29 -0.80 15.51
N PRO A 407 2.28 -1.27 16.29
CA PRO A 407 2.13 -2.50 17.06
C PRO A 407 0.96 -2.44 18.05
N ILE A 408 0.26 -3.56 18.21
CA ILE A 408 -0.90 -3.68 19.09
C ILE A 408 -0.46 -4.22 20.46
N ALA A 409 -0.77 -3.45 21.49
CA ALA A 409 -0.67 -3.85 22.89
C ALA A 409 -1.64 -2.99 23.72
N ASP A 410 -2.11 -3.54 24.84
CA ASP A 410 -3.11 -2.88 25.69
C ASP A 410 -2.58 -1.59 26.34
N THR A 411 -1.26 -1.46 26.51
CA THR A 411 -0.64 -0.26 27.10
C THR A 411 0.26 0.49 26.11
N ALA A 412 0.35 1.81 26.25
CA ALA A 412 1.24 2.63 25.42
C ALA A 412 2.74 2.28 25.58
N PRO A 413 3.26 2.01 26.80
CA PRO A 413 4.63 1.50 26.96
C PRO A 413 4.84 0.16 26.25
N GLY A 414 3.87 -0.75 26.32
CA GLY A 414 3.94 -2.04 25.61
C GLY A 414 4.03 -1.87 24.10
N ARG A 415 3.20 -1.00 23.50
CA ARG A 415 3.28 -0.70 22.06
C ARG A 415 4.65 -0.16 21.66
N ARG A 416 5.21 0.75 22.46
CA ARG A 416 6.56 1.30 22.23
C ARG A 416 7.64 0.23 22.35
N GLU A 417 7.51 -0.69 23.28
CA GLU A 417 8.42 -1.83 23.43
C GLU A 417 8.35 -2.77 22.21
N ARG A 418 7.15 -3.16 21.77
CA ARG A 418 6.94 -3.98 20.56
C ARG A 418 7.50 -3.28 19.31
N TRP A 419 7.26 -1.98 19.17
CA TRP A 419 7.83 -1.16 18.09
C TRP A 419 9.36 -1.20 18.12
N ARG A 420 9.97 -1.03 19.29
CA ARG A 420 11.43 -1.09 19.45
C ARG A 420 11.95 -2.48 19.09
N ASN A 421 11.25 -3.54 19.49
CA ASN A 421 11.63 -4.92 19.19
C ASN A 421 11.56 -5.26 17.70
N ALA A 422 10.74 -4.54 16.92
CA ALA A 422 10.74 -4.67 15.48
C ALA A 422 12.09 -4.26 14.88
N TYR A 423 12.74 -3.20 15.37
CA TYR A 423 14.05 -2.75 14.87
C TYR A 423 15.24 -3.38 15.61
N PHE A 424 15.05 -3.63 16.91
CA PHE A 424 16.08 -4.04 17.83
C PHE A 424 15.56 -5.21 18.67
N PRO A 425 15.48 -6.42 18.09
CA PRO A 425 14.93 -7.59 18.78
C PRO A 425 15.65 -7.84 20.10
N GLY A 426 14.88 -8.20 21.12
CA GLY A 426 15.34 -8.48 22.47
C GLY A 426 14.27 -9.21 23.29
N GLY A 427 14.60 -9.59 24.52
CA GLY A 427 13.62 -10.14 25.45
C GLY A 427 12.52 -9.13 25.75
N SER A 428 11.26 -9.58 25.76
CA SER A 428 10.10 -8.73 26.02
C SER A 428 9.03 -9.50 26.78
N THR A 429 8.35 -8.83 27.70
CA THR A 429 7.19 -9.35 28.43
C THR A 429 5.87 -8.86 27.85
N THR A 430 5.89 -7.96 26.86
CA THR A 430 4.69 -7.36 26.31
C THR A 430 3.95 -8.32 25.36
N LYS A 431 2.73 -8.70 25.75
CA LYS A 431 1.79 -9.53 24.97
C LYS A 431 1.25 -8.76 23.75
N GLY A 432 0.86 -9.50 22.71
CA GLY A 432 0.29 -8.92 21.50
C GLY A 432 0.33 -9.87 20.30
N PRO A 433 -0.37 -9.51 19.21
CA PRO A 433 -0.42 -10.30 17.97
C PRO A 433 0.92 -10.30 17.24
N GLU A 434 1.09 -11.16 16.25
CA GLU A 434 2.26 -11.10 15.38
C GLU A 434 2.31 -9.76 14.62
N GLU A 435 3.43 -9.04 14.66
CA GLU A 435 3.56 -7.70 14.08
C GLU A 435 4.42 -7.71 12.82
N HIS A 436 3.86 -7.17 11.75
CA HIS A 436 4.50 -6.98 10.46
C HIS A 436 4.61 -5.49 10.17
N ALA A 437 5.78 -4.94 10.46
CA ALA A 437 6.13 -3.58 10.04
C ALA A 437 6.46 -3.59 8.54
N VAL A 438 5.57 -3.03 7.72
CA VAL A 438 5.71 -3.06 6.26
C VAL A 438 6.23 -1.73 5.71
N HIS A 439 6.99 -1.81 4.63
CA HIS A 439 7.27 -0.65 3.79
C HIS A 439 6.20 -0.65 2.71
N ASN A 440 5.41 0.40 2.53
CA ASN A 440 4.37 0.43 1.51
C ASN A 440 4.77 1.33 0.33
N THR A 441 4.33 2.58 0.33
CA THR A 441 4.60 3.59 -0.70
C THR A 441 5.64 4.62 -0.27
N SER A 442 5.98 4.65 1.03
CA SER A 442 6.82 5.70 1.63
C SER A 442 6.20 7.09 1.53
N GLN A 443 4.87 7.15 1.47
CA GLN A 443 4.06 8.36 1.52
C GLN A 443 2.97 8.16 2.57
N PRO A 444 2.90 8.96 3.65
CA PRO A 444 2.02 8.67 4.80
C PRO A 444 0.55 8.40 4.45
N PHE A 445 -0.05 9.20 3.55
CA PHE A 445 -1.46 9.07 3.19
C PHE A 445 -1.75 7.89 2.26
N LEU A 446 -0.85 7.61 1.30
CA LEU A 446 -0.98 6.44 0.42
C LEU A 446 -0.65 5.15 1.19
N ASP A 447 0.28 5.19 2.14
CA ASP A 447 0.65 4.05 2.98
C ASP A 447 -0.56 3.44 3.69
N HIS A 448 -1.55 4.27 4.06
CA HIS A 448 -2.81 3.81 4.65
C HIS A 448 -3.79 3.20 3.64
N SER A 449 -3.94 3.78 2.45
CA SER A 449 -5.02 3.39 1.52
C SER A 449 -4.65 2.20 0.63
N VAL A 450 -3.36 2.00 0.32
CA VAL A 450 -2.95 1.04 -0.72
C VAL A 450 -2.20 -0.18 -0.17
N TYR A 451 -2.61 -0.73 0.98
CA TYR A 451 -2.00 -1.97 1.47
C TYR A 451 -2.22 -3.16 0.53
N PHE A 452 -3.34 -3.16 -0.22
CA PHE A 452 -3.65 -4.18 -1.21
C PHE A 452 -2.66 -4.21 -2.39
N GLU A 453 -1.92 -3.13 -2.64
CA GLU A 453 -0.83 -3.10 -3.63
C GLU A 453 0.50 -3.65 -3.09
N ASN A 454 0.61 -3.89 -1.78
CA ASN A 454 1.85 -4.38 -1.17
C ASN A 454 1.97 -5.90 -1.31
N THR A 455 2.31 -6.35 -2.51
CA THR A 455 2.36 -7.77 -2.89
C THR A 455 3.19 -8.61 -1.92
N ILE A 456 4.44 -8.23 -1.67
CA ILE A 456 5.40 -9.09 -0.96
C ILE A 456 5.15 -9.15 0.55
N GLN A 457 4.72 -8.04 1.17
CA GLN A 457 4.65 -7.95 2.63
C GLN A 457 3.24 -8.09 3.21
N VAL A 458 2.19 -8.06 2.37
CA VAL A 458 0.80 -8.13 2.82
C VAL A 458 0.03 -9.18 2.01
N VAL A 459 -0.03 -9.04 0.69
CA VAL A 459 -0.86 -9.89 -0.18
C VAL A 459 -0.35 -11.33 -0.23
N GLU A 460 0.94 -11.56 -0.50
CA GLU A 460 1.52 -12.91 -0.56
C GLU A 460 1.43 -13.67 0.77
N PRO A 461 1.77 -13.08 1.93
CA PRO A 461 1.52 -13.73 3.23
C PRO A 461 0.05 -14.10 3.43
N THR A 462 -0.88 -13.23 3.05
CA THR A 462 -2.32 -13.48 3.18
C THR A 462 -2.79 -14.59 2.24
N ALA A 463 -2.32 -14.56 0.98
CA ALA A 463 -2.58 -15.59 -0.01
C ALA A 463 -2.05 -16.96 0.44
N ARG A 464 -0.82 -17.02 0.96
CA ARG A 464 -0.24 -18.27 1.50
C ARG A 464 -1.04 -18.82 2.66
N HIS A 465 -1.52 -17.99 3.58
CA HIS A 465 -2.41 -18.45 4.65
C HIS A 465 -3.71 -19.05 4.11
N LEU A 466 -4.30 -18.45 3.08
CA LEU A 466 -5.52 -18.95 2.43
C LEU A 466 -5.28 -20.20 1.56
N LEU A 467 -4.07 -20.43 1.06
CA LEU A 467 -3.66 -21.69 0.43
C LEU A 467 -3.38 -22.77 1.50
N GLY A 468 -2.99 -22.37 2.70
CA GLY A 468 -2.92 -23.22 3.89
C GLY A 468 -1.64 -24.03 4.02
N PRO A 469 -1.54 -24.90 5.05
CA PRO A 469 -0.29 -25.54 5.43
C PRO A 469 0.22 -26.58 4.41
N GLY A 470 -0.62 -27.04 3.48
CA GLY A 470 -0.20 -27.93 2.40
C GLY A 470 0.46 -27.22 1.21
N PHE A 471 0.50 -25.88 1.22
CA PHE A 471 1.18 -25.08 0.21
C PHE A 471 2.66 -24.88 0.61
N PRO A 472 3.63 -24.98 -0.33
CA PRO A 472 5.04 -24.97 0.01
C PRO A 472 5.49 -23.60 0.51
N ASP A 473 6.21 -23.59 1.63
CA ASP A 473 6.86 -22.40 2.15
C ASP A 473 7.99 -21.95 1.21
N ALA A 474 8.19 -20.64 1.12
CA ALA A 474 9.35 -20.11 0.43
C ALA A 474 10.61 -20.38 1.27
N PRO A 475 11.73 -20.83 0.67
CA PRO A 475 13.00 -20.94 1.39
C PRO A 475 13.36 -19.62 2.07
N ALA A 476 13.83 -19.68 3.32
CA ALA A 476 14.03 -18.49 4.15
C ALA A 476 14.96 -17.47 3.49
N ALA A 477 16.03 -17.94 2.83
CA ALA A 477 16.94 -17.07 2.10
C ALA A 477 16.27 -16.37 0.90
N VAL A 478 15.38 -17.05 0.17
CA VAL A 478 14.65 -16.49 -0.97
C VAL A 478 13.66 -15.43 -0.49
N ALA A 479 12.84 -15.76 0.51
CA ALA A 479 11.89 -14.83 1.11
C ALA A 479 12.59 -13.57 1.67
N TYR A 480 13.74 -13.76 2.33
CA TYR A 480 14.55 -12.65 2.83
C TYR A 480 15.03 -11.75 1.68
N VAL A 481 15.60 -12.31 0.60
CA VAL A 481 16.10 -11.53 -0.54
C VAL A 481 14.96 -10.75 -1.22
N GLU A 482 13.83 -11.41 -1.51
CA GLU A 482 12.66 -10.78 -2.14
C GLU A 482 12.13 -9.60 -1.30
N ASN A 483 12.00 -9.80 0.02
CA ASN A 483 11.58 -8.77 0.96
C ASN A 483 12.62 -7.63 1.06
N ARG A 484 13.91 -7.95 1.19
CA ARG A 484 14.96 -6.93 1.34
C ARG A 484 15.07 -6.03 0.12
N LEU A 485 14.98 -6.59 -1.09
CA LEU A 485 14.96 -5.80 -2.32
C LEU A 485 13.70 -4.92 -2.41
N SER A 486 12.53 -5.45 -2.01
CA SER A 486 11.28 -4.67 -1.89
C SER A 486 11.46 -3.44 -1.02
N VAL A 487 12.07 -3.62 0.15
CA VAL A 487 12.32 -2.54 1.10
C VAL A 487 13.30 -1.51 0.53
N ILE A 488 14.37 -1.94 -0.15
CA ILE A 488 15.33 -1.03 -0.79
C ILE A 488 14.65 -0.17 -1.87
N ASP A 489 13.80 -0.77 -2.70
CA ASP A 489 13.09 -0.05 -3.77
C ASP A 489 12.15 1.00 -3.17
N LYS A 490 11.37 0.63 -2.14
CA LYS A 490 10.41 1.53 -1.48
C LYS A 490 11.09 2.66 -0.73
N LYS A 491 12.18 2.39 0.00
CA LYS A 491 13.01 3.45 0.61
C LYS A 491 13.60 4.38 -0.45
N SER A 492 14.08 3.83 -1.56
CA SER A 492 14.62 4.62 -2.67
C SER A 492 13.55 5.52 -3.30
N LEU A 493 12.31 5.04 -3.43
CA LEU A 493 11.17 5.84 -3.89
C LEU A 493 10.92 7.04 -2.97
N GLY A 494 10.93 6.84 -1.64
CA GLY A 494 10.79 7.91 -0.65
C GLY A 494 11.94 8.92 -0.69
N ILE A 495 13.18 8.46 -0.84
CA ILE A 495 14.35 9.34 -1.00
C ILE A 495 14.25 10.17 -2.29
N ASN A 496 13.87 9.55 -3.40
CA ASN A 496 13.65 10.25 -4.67
C ASN A 496 12.56 11.32 -4.53
N MET A 497 11.51 11.03 -3.76
CA MET A 497 10.44 12.01 -3.46
C MET A 497 10.99 13.21 -2.68
N LEU A 498 11.77 12.99 -1.62
CA LEU A 498 12.40 14.07 -0.86
C LEU A 498 13.35 14.90 -1.73
N ALA A 499 14.17 14.25 -2.54
CA ALA A 499 15.05 14.92 -3.50
C ALA A 499 14.25 15.69 -4.56
N ALA A 500 13.11 15.16 -5.03
CA ALA A 500 12.22 15.83 -5.96
C ALA A 500 11.65 17.12 -5.38
N VAL A 501 11.26 17.12 -4.10
CA VAL A 501 10.79 18.33 -3.40
C VAL A 501 11.90 19.38 -3.34
N VAL A 502 13.13 19.00 -3.02
CA VAL A 502 14.29 19.91 -3.01
C VAL A 502 14.56 20.49 -4.40
N ILE A 503 14.59 19.64 -5.43
CA ILE A 503 14.77 20.07 -6.82
C ILE A 503 13.65 21.02 -7.22
N ALA A 504 12.39 20.65 -6.99
CA ALA A 504 11.24 21.45 -7.38
C ALA A 504 11.19 22.82 -6.67
N ALA A 505 11.59 22.88 -5.40
CA ALA A 505 11.63 24.13 -4.65
C ALA A 505 12.73 25.10 -5.15
N ILE A 506 13.86 24.57 -5.64
CA ILE A 506 15.05 25.37 -5.97
C ILE A 506 15.19 25.64 -7.47
N LEU A 507 15.05 24.59 -8.29
CA LEU A 507 15.39 24.59 -9.71
C LEU A 507 14.73 25.74 -10.49
N PRO A 508 13.42 26.05 -10.32
CA PRO A 508 12.79 27.17 -11.04
C PRO A 508 13.37 28.54 -10.70
N GLY A 509 13.92 28.72 -9.49
CA GLY A 509 14.51 29.97 -9.03
C GLY A 509 15.97 30.18 -9.46
N LEU A 510 16.59 29.20 -10.12
CA LEU A 510 17.97 29.34 -10.62
C LEU A 510 17.99 30.22 -11.88
N PRO A 511 18.91 31.21 -12.00
CA PRO A 511 18.89 32.18 -13.09
C PRO A 511 18.89 31.58 -14.50
N GLY A 512 19.67 30.51 -14.74
CA GLY A 512 19.72 29.84 -16.04
C GLY A 512 18.44 29.09 -16.39
N VAL A 513 17.79 28.46 -15.40
CA VAL A 513 16.52 27.74 -15.60
C VAL A 513 15.39 28.74 -15.80
N TYR A 514 15.36 29.79 -14.98
CA TYR A 514 14.44 30.91 -15.13
C TYR A 514 14.53 31.52 -16.54
N ALA A 515 15.74 31.81 -17.02
CA ALA A 515 15.93 32.37 -18.37
C ALA A 515 15.41 31.42 -19.47
N ALA A 516 15.64 30.11 -19.32
CA ALA A 516 15.11 29.10 -20.25
C ALA A 516 13.57 29.03 -20.20
N PHE A 517 12.97 29.07 -19.00
CA PHE A 517 11.52 29.09 -18.82
C PHE A 517 10.89 30.36 -19.40
N ALA A 518 11.50 31.52 -19.15
CA ALA A 518 11.05 32.78 -19.71
C ALA A 518 11.15 32.81 -21.24
N THR A 519 12.22 32.22 -21.79
CA THR A 519 12.37 32.03 -23.24
C THR A 519 11.23 31.15 -23.76
N LEU A 520 10.99 29.98 -23.16
CA LEU A 520 9.92 29.08 -23.59
C LEU A 520 8.54 29.74 -23.50
N ALA A 521 8.23 30.43 -22.40
CA ALA A 521 6.98 31.16 -22.23
C ALA A 521 6.79 32.24 -23.31
N SER A 522 7.86 32.97 -23.64
CA SER A 522 7.85 33.97 -24.71
C SER A 522 7.61 33.33 -26.09
N TRP A 523 8.20 32.16 -26.35
CA TRP A 523 7.97 31.40 -27.59
C TRP A 523 6.52 30.92 -27.72
N VAL A 524 5.94 30.37 -26.63
CA VAL A 524 4.54 29.92 -26.61
C VAL A 524 3.58 31.09 -26.75
N ALA A 525 3.79 32.17 -25.99
CA ALA A 525 2.99 33.38 -26.11
C ALA A 525 3.08 33.99 -27.52
N GLY A 526 4.27 33.99 -28.12
CA GLY A 526 4.46 34.41 -29.50
C GLY A 526 3.73 33.53 -30.51
N ALA A 527 3.74 32.20 -30.31
CA ALA A 527 2.97 31.28 -31.16
C ALA A 527 1.45 31.48 -31.03
N ILE A 528 0.95 31.74 -29.82
CA ILE A 528 -0.46 32.08 -29.57
C ILE A 528 -0.82 33.41 -30.24
N GLY A 529 0.00 34.45 -30.04
CA GLY A 529 -0.19 35.76 -30.68
C GLY A 529 -0.16 35.68 -32.21
N PHE A 530 0.72 34.84 -32.77
CA PHE A 530 0.77 34.56 -34.19
C PHE A 530 -0.52 33.88 -34.67
N MET A 531 -0.99 32.84 -33.97
CA MET A 531 -2.25 32.17 -34.30
C MET A 531 -3.43 33.14 -34.26
N ILE A 532 -3.55 33.96 -33.21
CA ILE A 532 -4.60 34.98 -33.08
C ILE A 532 -4.53 35.99 -34.24
N GLY A 533 -3.33 36.41 -34.64
CA GLY A 533 -3.17 37.40 -35.70
C GLY A 533 -3.35 36.88 -37.13
N VAL A 534 -3.29 35.55 -37.34
CA VAL A 534 -3.55 34.93 -38.64
C VAL A 534 -5.04 34.63 -38.87
N PHE A 535 -5.87 34.59 -37.82
CA PHE A 535 -7.32 34.36 -37.97
C PHE A 535 -8.02 35.59 -38.61
N PRO A 536 -8.95 35.38 -39.57
CA PRO A 536 -9.70 36.48 -40.18
C PRO A 536 -10.53 37.23 -39.13
N GLY A 537 -10.22 38.52 -38.92
CA GLY A 537 -10.83 39.35 -37.87
C GLY A 537 -9.99 39.51 -36.59
N GLY A 538 -8.81 38.88 -36.52
CA GLY A 538 -7.82 39.10 -35.46
C GLY A 538 -7.01 40.41 -35.62
N GLN A 539 -6.30 40.79 -34.57
CA GLN A 539 -5.32 41.90 -34.61
C GLN A 539 -4.15 41.57 -35.55
N ASP A 540 -3.49 42.57 -36.14
CA ASP A 540 -2.30 42.33 -36.99
C ASP A 540 -1.23 41.55 -36.20
N VAL A 541 -0.57 40.58 -36.83
CA VAL A 541 0.47 39.73 -36.22
C VAL A 541 1.58 40.57 -35.58
N ALA A 542 1.90 41.70 -36.22
CA ALA A 542 2.90 42.66 -35.72
C ALA A 542 2.54 43.28 -34.37
N GLU A 543 1.26 43.31 -34.00
CA GLU A 543 0.75 43.83 -32.73
C GLU A 543 0.38 42.70 -31.76
N ALA A 544 -0.22 41.62 -32.27
CA ALA A 544 -0.70 40.49 -31.47
C ALA A 544 0.43 39.69 -30.81
N VAL A 545 1.57 39.51 -31.49
CA VAL A 545 2.73 38.76 -30.96
C VAL A 545 3.39 39.52 -29.79
N PRO A 546 3.78 40.81 -29.93
CA PRO A 546 4.32 41.57 -28.80
C PRO A 546 3.33 41.71 -27.64
N ALA A 547 2.03 41.91 -27.94
CA ALA A 547 0.99 42.01 -26.90
C ALA A 547 0.82 40.69 -26.13
N ALA A 548 0.85 39.54 -26.82
CA ALA A 548 0.79 38.23 -26.18
C ALA A 548 2.03 37.96 -25.30
N ILE A 549 3.23 38.27 -25.78
CA ILE A 549 4.47 38.16 -25.00
C ILE A 549 4.43 39.09 -23.78
N ALA A 550 3.99 40.34 -23.95
CA ALA A 550 3.83 41.29 -22.85
C ALA A 550 2.77 40.82 -21.84
N SER A 551 1.69 40.19 -22.30
CA SER A 551 0.67 39.60 -21.42
C SER A 551 1.19 38.39 -20.65
N ALA A 552 2.22 37.71 -21.13
CA ALA A 552 2.88 36.63 -20.40
C ALA A 552 3.89 37.15 -19.34
N SER A 553 4.16 38.46 -19.29
CA SER A 553 5.12 39.05 -18.34
C SER A 553 4.72 38.91 -16.87
N PHE A 554 3.44 38.68 -16.54
CA PHE A 554 3.04 38.33 -15.17
C PHE A 554 3.63 36.98 -14.71
N VAL A 555 4.15 36.17 -15.64
CA VAL A 555 4.84 34.91 -15.36
C VAL A 555 6.35 35.09 -15.20
N THR A 556 6.93 36.15 -15.77
CA THR A 556 8.38 36.36 -15.92
C THR A 556 8.76 37.83 -15.67
N ASP A 557 9.31 38.15 -14.50
CA ASP A 557 9.84 39.49 -14.17
C ASP A 557 11.32 39.57 -14.58
N PRO A 558 11.83 40.67 -15.16
CA PRO A 558 13.26 40.82 -15.48
C PRO A 558 14.23 40.45 -14.34
N ASN A 559 13.80 40.49 -13.08
CA ASN A 559 14.62 40.11 -11.92
C ASN A 559 14.42 38.66 -11.41
N GLY A 560 13.48 37.89 -11.97
CA GLY A 560 13.21 36.50 -11.59
C GLY A 560 11.75 36.07 -11.74
N LEU A 561 11.39 34.92 -11.18
CA LEU A 561 9.98 34.53 -11.04
C LEU A 561 9.36 35.31 -9.88
N ASN A 562 8.17 35.87 -10.07
CA ASN A 562 7.39 36.33 -8.92
C ASN A 562 6.99 35.13 -8.04
N PRO A 563 6.56 35.34 -6.78
CA PRO A 563 6.26 34.24 -5.85
C PRO A 563 5.21 33.25 -6.38
N TRP A 564 4.21 33.69 -7.14
CA TRP A 564 3.17 32.84 -7.71
C TRP A 564 3.69 32.00 -8.88
N SER A 565 4.48 32.60 -9.78
CA SER A 565 5.10 31.91 -10.90
C SER A 565 6.13 30.90 -10.42
N TRP A 566 6.88 31.23 -9.37
CA TRP A 566 7.76 30.27 -8.69
C TRP A 566 6.92 29.11 -8.15
N LEU A 567 5.90 29.38 -7.34
CA LEU A 567 5.05 28.34 -6.77
C LEU A 567 4.48 27.40 -7.84
N LEU A 568 3.93 27.95 -8.93
CA LEU A 568 3.38 27.16 -10.03
C LEU A 568 4.46 26.33 -10.74
N ALA A 569 5.62 26.92 -11.04
CA ALA A 569 6.74 26.20 -11.66
C ALA A 569 7.28 25.08 -10.75
N SER A 570 7.35 25.32 -9.44
CA SER A 570 7.70 24.31 -8.44
C SER A 570 6.68 23.19 -8.39
N VAL A 571 5.37 23.50 -8.36
CA VAL A 571 4.31 22.49 -8.37
C VAL A 571 4.37 21.64 -9.64
N PHE A 572 4.54 22.25 -10.82
CA PHE A 572 4.66 21.53 -12.08
C PHE A 572 5.92 20.65 -12.14
N THR A 573 7.07 21.20 -11.74
CA THR A 573 8.33 20.45 -11.65
C THR A 573 8.20 19.26 -10.72
N LEU A 574 7.58 19.47 -9.55
CA LEU A 574 7.31 18.40 -8.59
C LEU A 574 6.41 17.32 -9.21
N ALA A 575 5.31 17.70 -9.86
CA ALA A 575 4.39 16.75 -10.49
C ALA A 575 5.09 15.88 -11.55
N VAL A 576 5.91 16.47 -12.42
CA VAL A 576 6.69 15.72 -13.43
C VAL A 576 7.69 14.76 -12.76
N LEU A 577 8.40 15.23 -11.74
CA LEU A 577 9.36 14.41 -11.01
C LEU A 577 8.68 13.26 -10.25
N ILE A 578 7.50 13.48 -9.67
CA ILE A 578 6.70 12.43 -9.03
C ILE A 578 6.24 11.40 -10.06
N TRP A 579 5.68 11.86 -11.18
CA TRP A 579 5.23 10.99 -12.27
C TRP A 579 6.36 10.12 -12.80
N LEU A 580 7.54 10.69 -13.06
CA LEU A 580 8.71 9.95 -13.50
C LEU A 580 9.14 8.91 -12.46
N ASN A 581 9.17 9.28 -11.18
CA ASN A 581 9.55 8.38 -10.09
C ASN A 581 8.57 7.19 -10.00
N GLN A 582 7.27 7.44 -10.08
CA GLN A 582 6.22 6.40 -10.08
C GLN A 582 6.28 5.49 -11.32
N ARG A 583 6.51 6.05 -12.51
CA ARG A 583 6.66 5.26 -13.74
C ARG A 583 7.87 4.32 -13.64
N LEU A 584 9.01 4.82 -13.17
CA LEU A 584 10.22 4.00 -12.98
C LEU A 584 10.01 2.91 -11.93
N ALA A 585 9.37 3.24 -10.80
CA ALA A 585 9.05 2.29 -9.76
C ALA A 585 8.06 1.20 -10.21
N THR A 586 7.12 1.52 -11.09
CA THR A 586 6.17 0.53 -11.64
C THR A 586 6.89 -0.51 -12.49
N VAL A 587 7.85 -0.07 -13.32
CA VAL A 587 8.65 -0.97 -14.17
C VAL A 587 9.48 -1.91 -13.31
N THR A 588 10.14 -1.40 -12.28
CA THR A 588 10.95 -2.23 -11.39
C THR A 588 10.07 -3.17 -10.56
N ARG A 589 9.01 -2.65 -9.92
CA ARG A 589 8.04 -3.47 -9.14
C ARG A 589 7.54 -4.67 -9.94
N ARG A 590 7.09 -4.46 -11.18
CA ARG A 590 6.58 -5.54 -12.04
C ARG A 590 7.62 -6.64 -12.26
N SER A 591 8.84 -6.25 -12.63
CA SER A 591 9.91 -7.23 -12.89
C SER A 591 10.35 -8.02 -11.66
N ARG A 592 10.24 -7.42 -10.45
CA ARG A 592 10.64 -8.09 -9.21
C ARG A 592 9.55 -9.01 -8.67
N GLU A 593 8.31 -8.54 -8.72
CA GLU A 593 7.19 -9.20 -8.04
C GLU A 593 6.53 -10.27 -8.90
N TRP A 594 6.53 -10.10 -10.23
CA TRP A 594 5.72 -10.93 -11.14
C TRP A 594 6.53 -11.73 -12.16
N ASP A 595 7.80 -11.41 -12.41
CA ASP A 595 8.60 -12.21 -13.34
C ASP A 595 8.92 -13.60 -12.75
N ARG A 596 8.75 -14.66 -13.56
CA ARG A 596 9.02 -16.05 -13.16
C ARG A 596 10.46 -16.27 -12.69
N CYS A 597 11.42 -15.63 -13.37
CA CYS A 597 12.83 -15.66 -13.00
C CYS A 597 13.27 -14.26 -12.58
N PRO A 598 13.53 -14.02 -11.28
CA PRO A 598 13.95 -12.71 -10.80
C PRO A 598 15.38 -12.38 -11.26
N ILE A 599 15.66 -11.10 -11.50
CA ILE A 599 17.03 -10.62 -11.75
C ILE A 599 17.90 -10.92 -10.52
N GLU A 600 19.16 -11.32 -10.76
CA GLU A 600 20.14 -11.44 -9.68
C GLU A 600 20.25 -10.14 -8.88
N PRO A 601 20.27 -10.20 -7.54
CA PRO A 601 20.28 -9.01 -6.68
C PRO A 601 21.39 -8.00 -7.02
N ARG A 602 22.56 -8.45 -7.49
CA ARG A 602 23.66 -7.54 -7.91
C ARG A 602 23.26 -6.62 -9.06
N HIS A 603 22.62 -7.16 -10.10
CA HIS A 603 22.22 -6.40 -11.27
C HIS A 603 21.01 -5.53 -10.93
N TRP A 604 20.12 -6.07 -10.09
CA TRP A 604 18.98 -5.33 -9.54
C TRP A 604 19.42 -4.04 -8.84
N LEU A 605 20.35 -4.16 -7.88
CA LEU A 605 20.83 -3.02 -7.10
C LEU A 605 21.47 -1.93 -7.97
N VAL A 606 22.18 -2.32 -9.04
CA VAL A 606 22.71 -1.34 -10.01
C VAL A 606 21.57 -0.65 -10.74
N LEU A 607 20.61 -1.41 -11.30
CA LEU A 607 19.50 -0.85 -12.07
C LEU A 607 18.61 0.06 -11.21
N SER A 608 18.26 -0.35 -9.99
CA SER A 608 17.43 0.43 -9.08
C SER A 608 18.16 1.64 -8.50
N SER A 609 19.50 1.65 -8.51
CA SER A 609 20.29 2.80 -8.08
C SER A 609 20.36 3.93 -9.10
N ILE A 610 20.12 3.67 -10.39
CA ILE A 610 20.23 4.68 -11.46
C ILE A 610 19.26 5.85 -11.23
N PRO A 611 17.93 5.64 -11.04
CA PRO A 611 17.04 6.74 -10.72
C PRO A 611 17.50 7.49 -9.47
N ARG A 612 17.85 6.77 -8.40
CA ARG A 612 18.29 7.37 -7.14
C ARG A 612 19.52 8.26 -7.32
N ALA A 613 20.49 7.84 -8.13
CA ALA A 613 21.65 8.66 -8.47
C ALA A 613 21.23 9.97 -9.16
N PHE A 614 20.31 9.92 -10.12
CA PHE A 614 19.82 11.12 -10.82
C PHE A 614 19.10 12.10 -9.87
N TYR A 615 18.20 11.61 -9.02
CA TYR A 615 17.47 12.48 -8.08
C TYR A 615 18.41 13.09 -7.03
N VAL A 616 19.28 12.29 -6.43
CA VAL A 616 20.20 12.78 -5.39
C VAL A 616 21.25 13.72 -5.97
N ALA A 617 21.83 13.40 -7.13
CA ALA A 617 22.76 14.30 -7.80
C ALA A 617 22.07 15.57 -8.29
N GLY A 618 20.83 15.47 -8.80
CA GLY A 618 20.03 16.63 -9.19
C GLY A 618 19.78 17.58 -8.02
N ALA A 619 19.39 17.04 -6.85
CA ALA A 619 19.20 17.83 -5.64
C ALA A 619 20.52 18.48 -5.17
N PHE A 620 21.63 17.73 -5.17
CA PHE A 620 22.97 18.24 -4.87
C PHE A 620 23.32 19.44 -5.77
N VAL A 621 23.16 19.29 -7.08
CA VAL A 621 23.48 20.33 -8.08
C VAL A 621 22.59 21.56 -7.87
N CYS A 622 21.28 21.36 -7.63
CA CYS A 622 20.36 22.47 -7.38
C CYS A 622 20.77 23.28 -6.14
N VAL A 623 21.02 22.61 -5.01
CA VAL A 623 21.41 23.27 -3.77
C VAL A 623 22.75 23.99 -3.92
N TRP A 624 23.73 23.36 -4.56
CA TRP A 624 25.04 23.97 -4.77
C TRP A 624 24.97 25.23 -5.67
N PHE A 625 24.22 25.18 -6.77
CA PHE A 625 24.00 26.37 -7.61
C PHE A 625 23.18 27.46 -6.92
N ALA A 626 22.24 27.08 -6.05
CA ALA A 626 21.49 28.04 -5.23
C ALA A 626 22.42 28.78 -4.26
N ILE A 627 23.31 28.08 -3.57
CA ILE A 627 24.33 28.70 -2.70
C ILE A 627 25.19 29.67 -3.51
N PHE A 628 25.69 29.23 -4.67
CA PHE A 628 26.50 30.07 -5.55
C PHE A 628 25.76 31.34 -6.01
N ALA A 629 24.52 31.20 -6.48
CA ALA A 629 23.75 32.30 -7.05
C ALA A 629 23.20 33.28 -5.99
N TRP A 630 22.74 32.77 -4.85
CA TRP A 630 21.98 33.54 -3.86
C TRP A 630 22.83 34.01 -2.69
N ALA A 631 23.72 33.17 -2.15
CA ALA A 631 24.56 33.53 -1.01
C ALA A 631 25.90 34.17 -1.44
N ARG A 632 26.36 33.90 -2.67
CA ARG A 632 27.60 34.42 -3.26
C ARG A 632 28.82 34.28 -2.33
N PRO A 633 29.10 33.07 -1.80
CA PRO A 633 30.26 32.86 -0.93
C PRO A 633 31.58 33.04 -1.70
N SER A 634 32.69 33.20 -0.97
CA SER A 634 34.01 33.11 -1.59
C SER A 634 34.27 31.70 -2.12
N VAL A 635 35.18 31.56 -3.08
CA VAL A 635 35.50 30.26 -3.71
C VAL A 635 35.88 29.19 -2.67
N GLY A 636 36.61 29.57 -1.62
CA GLY A 636 36.98 28.64 -0.54
C GLY A 636 35.76 28.07 0.20
N TRP A 637 34.79 28.92 0.55
CA TRP A 637 33.55 28.47 1.19
C TRP A 637 32.67 27.65 0.24
N LEU A 638 32.61 28.02 -1.04
CA LEU A 638 31.87 27.25 -2.04
C LEU A 638 32.40 25.81 -2.19
N ILE A 639 33.72 25.61 -2.05
CA ILE A 639 34.34 24.28 -2.05
C ILE A 639 33.97 23.51 -0.78
N VAL A 640 33.98 24.17 0.39
CA VAL A 640 33.55 23.56 1.65
C VAL A 640 32.09 23.09 1.56
N ASP A 641 31.21 23.94 1.05
CA ASP A 641 29.80 23.60 0.83
C ASP A 641 29.64 22.42 -0.14
N ALA A 642 30.40 22.39 -1.23
CA ALA A 642 30.40 21.27 -2.16
C ALA A 642 30.80 19.94 -1.49
N VAL A 643 31.82 19.95 -0.64
CA VAL A 643 32.27 18.76 0.10
C VAL A 643 31.20 18.31 1.10
N LEU A 644 30.62 19.22 1.87
CA LEU A 644 29.57 18.89 2.83
C LEU A 644 28.32 18.32 2.14
N LEU A 645 27.88 18.96 1.06
CA LEU A 645 26.75 18.48 0.26
C LEU A 645 27.06 17.13 -0.38
N ALA A 646 28.29 16.87 -0.81
CA ALA A 646 28.70 15.58 -1.38
C ALA A 646 28.63 14.46 -0.33
N ILE A 647 29.04 14.73 0.92
CA ILE A 647 28.91 13.77 2.03
C ILE A 647 27.44 13.43 2.27
N VAL A 648 26.57 14.44 2.32
CA VAL A 648 25.11 14.23 2.48
C VAL A 648 24.53 13.47 1.30
N ALA A 649 24.89 13.82 0.07
CA ALA A 649 24.43 13.15 -1.15
C ALA A 649 24.85 11.67 -1.17
N ILE A 650 26.12 11.37 -0.85
CA ILE A 650 26.62 10.00 -0.74
C ILE A 650 25.83 9.24 0.33
N PHE A 651 25.64 9.85 1.51
CA PHE A 651 24.87 9.25 2.60
C PHE A 651 23.43 8.91 2.16
N VAL A 652 22.71 9.88 1.60
CA VAL A 652 21.32 9.70 1.11
C VAL A 652 21.26 8.63 0.01
N PHE A 653 22.27 8.57 -0.86
CA PHE A 653 22.34 7.53 -1.88
C PHE A 653 22.55 6.12 -1.31
N VAL A 654 23.35 5.96 -0.25
CA VAL A 654 23.62 4.64 0.35
C VAL A 654 22.61 4.23 1.42
N GLU A 655 21.86 5.18 2.00
CA GLU A 655 20.95 4.95 3.13
C GLU A 655 20.02 3.74 2.93
N PRO A 656 19.34 3.55 1.78
CA PRO A 656 18.40 2.44 1.60
C PRO A 656 19.04 1.05 1.79
N LEU A 657 20.34 0.96 1.51
CA LEU A 657 21.12 -0.28 1.56
C LEU A 657 21.53 -0.68 2.98
N TYR A 658 21.69 0.30 3.87
CA TYR A 658 22.25 0.10 5.23
C TYR A 658 21.27 0.43 6.36
N ALA A 659 20.17 1.12 6.06
CA ALA A 659 19.23 1.51 7.09
C ALA A 659 18.54 0.28 7.70
N PRO A 660 18.34 0.26 9.04
CA PRO A 660 17.63 -0.81 9.71
C PRO A 660 16.30 -1.12 9.04
N VAL A 661 16.01 -2.41 8.93
CA VAL A 661 14.72 -2.93 8.47
C VAL A 661 14.07 -3.60 9.67
N PRO A 662 12.82 -3.26 10.00
CA PRO A 662 12.13 -3.92 11.06
C PRO A 662 11.90 -5.39 10.68
N VAL A 663 12.05 -6.28 11.65
CA VAL A 663 11.75 -7.70 11.55
C VAL A 663 10.32 -7.97 12.00
N VAL A 664 9.82 -9.17 11.68
CA VAL A 664 8.54 -9.64 12.18
C VAL A 664 8.68 -9.96 13.66
N VAL A 665 7.82 -9.33 14.48
CA VAL A 665 7.75 -9.60 15.91
C VAL A 665 6.71 -10.70 16.10
N ALA A 666 7.12 -11.86 16.58
CA ALA A 666 6.23 -12.99 16.84
C ALA A 666 5.08 -12.60 17.79
N ALA A 667 3.95 -13.30 17.63
CA ALA A 667 2.87 -13.25 18.60
C ALA A 667 3.42 -13.65 19.99
N ARG A 668 2.96 -12.96 21.04
CA ARG A 668 3.27 -13.31 22.43
C ARG A 668 1.99 -13.55 23.19
N VAL A 669 1.77 -14.81 23.56
CA VAL A 669 0.50 -15.29 24.12
C VAL A 669 0.60 -15.68 25.60
N GLY A 670 1.81 -15.82 26.15
CA GLY A 670 1.99 -16.21 27.55
C GLY A 670 3.29 -15.73 28.19
N ASP A 671 3.33 -15.77 29.52
CA ASP A 671 4.48 -15.30 30.30
C ASP A 671 5.68 -16.28 30.22
N ALA A 672 5.43 -17.54 29.84
CA ALA A 672 6.48 -18.55 29.61
C ALA A 672 7.40 -18.21 28.41
N GLU A 673 6.95 -17.32 27.53
CA GLU A 673 7.73 -16.83 26.38
C GLU A 673 8.60 -15.61 26.77
N ALA A 674 8.50 -15.13 28.01
CA ALA A 674 9.28 -14.00 28.52
C ALA A 674 10.77 -14.34 28.50
N GLY A 675 11.54 -13.60 27.70
CA GLY A 675 12.99 -13.77 27.56
C GLY A 675 13.45 -14.47 26.28
N ALA A 676 12.55 -15.17 25.57
CA ALA A 676 12.86 -15.69 24.24
C ALA A 676 12.96 -14.55 23.20
N PRO A 677 13.84 -14.65 22.19
CA PRO A 677 13.92 -13.65 21.13
C PRO A 677 12.57 -13.51 20.41
N THR A 678 12.14 -12.26 20.17
CA THR A 678 10.84 -11.90 19.58
C THR A 678 10.68 -12.25 18.10
N ILE A 679 11.60 -12.99 17.47
CA ILE A 679 11.70 -13.06 16.01
C ILE A 679 11.03 -14.35 15.50
N VAL A 680 10.18 -14.24 14.48
CA VAL A 680 9.64 -15.42 13.77
C VAL A 680 10.79 -16.12 13.04
N ALA A 681 10.89 -17.46 13.12
CA ALA A 681 12.02 -18.24 12.63
C ALA A 681 12.46 -17.93 11.18
N GLY A 682 11.51 -17.61 10.28
CA GLY A 682 11.79 -17.21 8.88
C GLY A 682 12.25 -15.76 8.67
N SER A 683 12.33 -14.95 9.73
CA SER A 683 12.71 -13.53 9.69
C SER A 683 14.05 -13.25 10.36
N THR A 684 14.90 -14.27 10.53
CA THR A 684 16.22 -14.10 11.15
C THR A 684 17.02 -13.04 10.37
N PRO A 685 17.65 -12.06 11.04
CA PRO A 685 18.45 -11.05 10.36
C PRO A 685 19.60 -11.69 9.57
N MET A 686 19.46 -11.79 8.25
CA MET A 686 20.53 -12.16 7.33
C MET A 686 21.13 -10.90 6.71
N LYS A 687 22.32 -11.02 6.10
CA LYS A 687 22.82 -10.00 5.18
C LYS A 687 22.44 -10.39 3.76
N LEU A 688 22.10 -9.41 2.92
CA LEU A 688 21.75 -9.66 1.52
C LEU A 688 22.84 -10.44 0.77
N ARG A 689 24.12 -10.09 0.99
CA ARG A 689 25.25 -10.81 0.39
C ARG A 689 25.30 -12.29 0.80
N ASP A 690 24.99 -12.58 2.07
CA ASP A 690 25.14 -13.92 2.63
C ASP A 690 23.92 -14.78 2.24
N ALA A 691 22.71 -14.20 2.25
CA ALA A 691 21.50 -14.85 1.76
C ALA A 691 21.62 -15.30 0.29
N VAL A 692 22.18 -14.45 -0.57
CA VAL A 692 22.39 -14.76 -2.01
C VAL A 692 23.44 -15.86 -2.24
N ARG A 693 24.31 -16.13 -1.25
CA ARG A 693 25.33 -17.18 -1.33
C ARG A 693 24.85 -18.54 -0.84
N THR A 694 23.72 -18.59 -0.16
CA THR A 694 23.12 -19.86 0.31
C THR A 694 22.86 -20.82 -0.86
N GLU A 695 22.93 -22.12 -0.60
CA GLU A 695 22.60 -23.14 -1.60
C GLU A 695 21.12 -23.08 -1.98
N GLU A 696 20.23 -22.85 -1.01
CA GLU A 696 18.79 -22.66 -1.23
C GLU A 696 18.50 -21.61 -2.31
N PHE A 697 19.07 -20.39 -2.16
CA PHE A 697 18.86 -19.31 -3.12
C PHE A 697 19.46 -19.64 -4.50
N ARG A 698 20.67 -20.20 -4.54
CA ARG A 698 21.33 -20.54 -5.81
C ARG A 698 20.59 -21.64 -6.57
N ASN A 699 20.06 -22.63 -5.86
CA ASN A 699 19.29 -23.72 -6.45
C ASN A 699 17.93 -23.24 -6.97
N ASP A 700 17.20 -22.42 -6.19
CA ASP A 700 15.94 -21.80 -6.65
C ASP A 700 16.15 -20.95 -7.90
N LEU A 701 17.16 -20.08 -7.90
CA LEU A 701 17.47 -19.24 -9.06
C LEU A 701 17.90 -20.06 -10.29
N ALA A 702 18.70 -21.12 -10.10
CA ALA A 702 19.09 -22.01 -11.19
C ALA A 702 17.90 -22.77 -11.76
N ALA A 703 16.99 -23.26 -10.91
CA ALA A 703 15.77 -23.93 -11.34
C ALA A 703 14.86 -23.00 -12.16
N ARG A 704 14.63 -21.77 -11.68
CA ARG A 704 13.83 -20.76 -12.40
C ARG A 704 14.44 -20.37 -13.76
N ARG A 705 15.77 -20.31 -13.85
CA ARG A 705 16.47 -20.09 -15.14
C ARG A 705 16.24 -21.21 -16.14
N ARG A 706 16.25 -22.47 -15.68
CA ARG A 706 15.98 -23.63 -16.55
C ARG A 706 14.56 -23.60 -17.12
N LEU A 707 13.61 -23.12 -16.34
CA LEU A 707 12.20 -23.01 -16.73
C LEU A 707 11.85 -21.71 -17.48
N LEU A 708 12.85 -20.86 -17.76
CA LEU A 708 12.62 -19.54 -18.35
C LEU A 708 12.16 -19.65 -19.82
N ARG A 709 10.92 -19.24 -20.08
CA ARG A 709 10.31 -19.18 -21.42
C ARG A 709 9.90 -17.75 -21.76
N PRO A 710 10.82 -16.88 -22.19
CA PRO A 710 10.53 -15.46 -22.39
C PRO A 710 9.68 -15.22 -23.65
N GLU A 711 8.52 -14.58 -23.48
CA GLU A 711 7.60 -14.23 -24.56
C GLU A 711 7.70 -12.74 -24.95
N GLY A 712 7.79 -12.48 -26.26
CA GLY A 712 7.95 -11.13 -26.80
C GLY A 712 9.39 -10.59 -26.78
N ARG A 713 9.63 -9.51 -27.54
CA ARG A 713 10.97 -8.96 -27.79
C ARG A 713 11.64 -8.44 -26.50
N ARG A 714 10.88 -7.76 -25.65
CA ARG A 714 11.39 -7.21 -24.39
C ARG A 714 11.82 -8.32 -23.42
N ALA A 715 10.99 -9.32 -23.18
CA ALA A 715 11.32 -10.42 -22.28
C ALA A 715 12.55 -11.21 -22.77
N ARG A 716 12.67 -11.44 -24.08
CA ARG A 716 13.85 -12.11 -24.67
C ARG A 716 15.13 -11.30 -24.49
N LEU A 717 15.08 -9.98 -24.71
CA LEU A 717 16.23 -9.09 -24.46
C LEU A 717 16.63 -9.10 -22.99
N TRP A 718 15.65 -9.02 -22.09
CA TRP A 718 15.85 -9.09 -20.64
C TRP A 718 16.46 -10.41 -20.20
N ALA A 719 15.92 -11.53 -20.66
CA ALA A 719 16.45 -12.86 -20.38
C ALA A 719 17.87 -13.04 -20.92
N LYS A 720 18.16 -12.50 -22.10
CA LYS A 720 19.51 -12.53 -22.67
C LYS A 720 20.51 -11.73 -21.83
N TRP A 721 20.15 -10.51 -21.44
CA TRP A 721 21.05 -9.62 -20.68
C TRP A 721 21.30 -10.08 -19.24
N PHE A 722 20.28 -10.57 -18.54
CA PHE A 722 20.38 -10.87 -17.11
C PHE A 722 20.49 -12.35 -16.76
N HIS A 723 20.13 -13.26 -17.69
CA HIS A 723 20.06 -14.70 -17.44
C HIS A 723 20.85 -15.56 -18.44
N GLY A 724 21.57 -14.94 -19.39
CA GLY A 724 22.35 -15.68 -20.39
C GLY A 724 21.48 -16.60 -21.27
N TRP A 725 20.21 -16.24 -21.48
CA TRP A 725 19.30 -17.02 -22.31
C TRP A 725 19.61 -16.82 -23.81
N PRO A 726 19.64 -17.88 -24.65
CA PRO A 726 19.23 -19.26 -24.40
C PRO A 726 20.34 -20.22 -23.93
N GLU A 727 21.61 -19.79 -23.86
CA GLU A 727 22.76 -20.67 -23.55
C GLU A 727 22.58 -21.44 -22.23
N SER A 728 21.96 -20.82 -21.22
CA SER A 728 21.63 -21.44 -19.94
C SER A 728 20.56 -22.54 -20.01
N ALA A 729 19.62 -22.45 -20.96
CA ALA A 729 18.60 -23.47 -21.19
C ALA A 729 19.17 -24.69 -21.93
N THR A 730 20.11 -24.47 -22.86
CA THR A 730 20.73 -25.52 -23.67
C THR A 730 21.83 -26.26 -22.92
N ALA A 731 22.72 -25.56 -22.19
CA ALA A 731 23.85 -26.17 -21.48
C ALA A 731 23.42 -27.22 -20.43
N THR A 732 22.21 -27.07 -19.87
CA THR A 732 21.71 -27.97 -18.82
C THR A 732 20.93 -29.16 -19.37
N ALA A 733 20.33 -29.05 -20.56
CA ALA A 733 19.64 -30.17 -21.22
C ALA A 733 20.61 -31.29 -21.65
N THR A 734 21.89 -30.94 -21.86
CA THR A 734 22.98 -31.88 -22.20
C THR A 734 23.60 -32.61 -21.00
N ALA A 735 23.14 -32.37 -19.77
CA ALA A 735 23.65 -33.07 -18.58
C ALA A 735 22.63 -34.12 -18.09
N PRO A 736 22.63 -35.30 -18.72
CA PRO A 736 22.77 -36.53 -17.95
C PRO A 736 23.75 -37.50 -18.63
N GLY A 737 24.82 -37.90 -17.93
CA GLY A 737 25.79 -38.86 -18.47
C GLY A 737 26.86 -39.29 -17.47
N THR A 738 26.55 -40.34 -16.71
CA THR A 738 27.49 -41.37 -16.23
C THR A 738 28.74 -40.91 -15.45
N ALA A 739 28.63 -40.86 -14.13
CA ALA A 739 29.70 -41.35 -13.27
C ALA A 739 29.57 -42.89 -13.20
N THR A 740 30.14 -43.58 -14.17
CA THR A 740 30.43 -45.02 -14.02
C THR A 740 31.61 -45.16 -13.08
N ALA A 741 31.36 -45.82 -11.95
CA ALA A 741 32.41 -46.44 -11.15
C ALA A 741 33.21 -47.43 -12.01
N ASN A 742 34.54 -47.30 -11.98
CA ASN A 742 35.52 -48.36 -12.18
C ASN A 742 36.90 -47.80 -11.82
N GLU A 743 37.27 -47.90 -10.55
CA GLU A 743 38.40 -48.71 -10.04
C GLU A 743 38.34 -48.78 -8.51
#